data_AF-C0HA35-F1
#
_entry.id   AF-C0HA35-F1
#
_cell.length_a   1.000
_cell.length_b   1.000
_cell.length_c   1.000
_cell.angle_alpha   90.00
_cell.angle_beta   90.00
_cell.angle_gamma   90.00
#
_symmetry.space_group_name_H-M   'P 1'
#
loop_
_entity.id
_entity.type
_entity.pdbx_description
1 polymer ?
#
loop_
_entity_poly.entity_id
_entity_poly.type
_entity_poly.pdbx_seq_one_letter_code
_entity_poly.pdbx_strand_id
1 'polypeptide(L)'
;MSSIVSQYVTKILCGNQGCLDFKRLDQIVGQKFTVADDVLLGILCDREKYAISKGEGKASRLAMSQNSVIVAKTSLRVCQSPPGECLHCENLHLCRYFVCGNCRFGNKCKNAHSLDSPHNTAVIRSLGHHDLGEAELFPLLLQNDPYLMPEICSHYNKGVGEHGSCKFKTSCTSLHLCLHFLQGDCKFGAGCKRAHTFDATTMKILNGRGFSQENIRILDKIYNNKFIIIGQGHEEKPSVVVPSPASAIEPVGKERSRKPSSRSISETDRNEICLFFIRRHCSFKEKCVRIHYHLPYKWQILERDGVTWRDLPNVEEIEKAYCIPGKDTSGGIQPVNFLTMTCGRSPVRRLSTVSSVTKPPHFILTTEWLWYWSGELGQWIEYGQETYDGKEKVASVTSKTLENVYQADPDSEIPFGSGHNQYILRFKEMYQQNVRFKTKREVRRRPCFLSGQDVEAKLKSGSPESTSSSTVSVPPHWDKGALPDFTYKLVPLLDQMTEYQMVQSLFKRTMSTSTIHKINRIQNPSLWRVFQWQKEQMKVKNGGKLVDERHLFHGTEPSIVDAICEQNFDWRVCGIHGSHYGKGSYFARDALYSNRFSKSSVSGKKIMFVALVLVGEFTKGNRDYLRPPQKGTKKRLYDSCVDSESNPAIFVVFEKQQIYPEFVIEYS
;
A
#
# COMPACT_ATOMS: atom_id res chain seq x y z
N MET A 1 25.34 -35.97 3.83
CA MET A 1 24.23 -36.60 4.58
C MET A 1 23.03 -35.66 4.72
N SER A 2 23.14 -34.51 5.41
CA SER A 2 22.03 -33.56 5.62
C SER A 2 21.18 -33.22 4.38
N SER A 3 21.79 -32.90 3.22
CA SER A 3 21.03 -32.63 1.98
C SER A 3 20.14 -33.79 1.52
N ILE A 4 20.60 -35.04 1.66
CA ILE A 4 19.84 -36.24 1.27
C ILE A 4 18.66 -36.45 2.22
N VAL A 5 18.87 -36.21 3.52
CA VAL A 5 17.80 -36.25 4.53
C VAL A 5 16.79 -35.13 4.28
N SER A 6 17.23 -33.91 3.93
CA SER A 6 16.34 -32.79 3.56
C SER A 6 15.51 -33.09 2.31
N GLN A 7 16.11 -33.64 1.24
CA GLN A 7 15.36 -34.08 0.06
C GLN A 7 14.33 -35.15 0.43
N TYR A 8 14.70 -36.13 1.27
CA TYR A 8 13.79 -37.16 1.74
C TYR A 8 12.65 -36.59 2.60
N VAL A 9 12.93 -35.68 3.54
CA VAL A 9 11.91 -34.98 4.35
C VAL A 9 10.95 -34.22 3.45
N THR A 10 11.45 -33.44 2.48
CA THR A 10 10.60 -32.74 1.50
C THR A 10 9.71 -33.71 0.74
N LYS A 11 10.25 -34.84 0.27
CA LYS A 11 9.49 -35.87 -0.44
C LYS A 11 8.42 -36.52 0.43
N ILE A 12 8.74 -36.87 1.68
CA ILE A 12 7.76 -37.41 2.64
C ILE A 12 6.64 -36.41 2.93
N LEU A 13 6.95 -35.13 3.15
CA LEU A 13 5.93 -34.10 3.38
C LEU A 13 5.03 -33.92 2.16
N CYS A 14 5.60 -33.82 0.95
CA CYS A 14 4.82 -33.67 -0.28
C CYS A 14 3.92 -34.90 -0.54
N GLY A 15 4.44 -36.10 -0.35
CA GLY A 15 3.67 -37.35 -0.43
C GLY A 15 2.57 -37.49 0.64
N ASN A 16 2.61 -36.70 1.71
CA ASN A 16 1.57 -36.63 2.75
C ASN A 16 0.68 -35.38 2.60
N GLN A 17 0.43 -34.94 1.37
CA GLN A 17 -0.41 -33.77 1.02
C GLN A 17 0.23 -32.45 1.51
N GLY A 18 1.55 -32.36 1.43
CA GLY A 18 2.33 -31.16 1.72
C GLY A 18 2.58 -30.87 3.20
N CYS A 19 2.13 -31.71 4.14
CA CYS A 19 2.44 -31.57 5.57
C CYS A 19 2.32 -32.87 6.38
N LEU A 20 2.96 -32.93 7.55
CA LEU A 20 2.93 -34.05 8.49
C LEU A 20 3.21 -33.57 9.93
N ASP A 21 2.72 -34.28 10.94
CA ASP A 21 3.09 -34.01 12.34
C ASP A 21 4.53 -34.45 12.64
N PHE A 22 5.17 -33.79 13.62
CA PHE A 22 6.57 -34.03 13.96
C PHE A 22 6.83 -35.47 14.39
N LYS A 23 5.96 -36.03 15.25
CA LYS A 23 6.08 -37.41 15.73
C LYS A 23 6.10 -38.41 14.57
N ARG A 24 5.20 -38.25 13.59
CA ARG A 24 5.12 -39.15 12.44
C ARG A 24 6.27 -38.95 11.46
N LEU A 25 6.71 -37.71 11.26
CA LEU A 25 7.87 -37.40 10.42
C LEU A 25 9.16 -38.02 10.99
N ASP A 26 9.41 -37.81 12.28
CA ASP A 26 10.56 -38.35 13.01
C ASP A 26 10.64 -39.88 12.91
N GLN A 27 9.51 -40.57 13.16
CA GLN A 27 9.40 -42.03 12.98
C GLN A 27 9.77 -42.50 11.56
N ILE A 28 9.33 -41.80 10.52
CA ILE A 28 9.56 -42.19 9.11
C ILE A 28 11.01 -41.89 8.68
N VAL A 29 11.62 -40.83 9.21
CA VAL A 29 13.04 -40.51 8.97
C VAL A 29 13.93 -41.53 9.69
N GLY A 30 13.67 -41.81 10.96
CA GLY A 30 14.45 -42.75 11.79
C GLY A 30 14.44 -44.20 11.29
N GLN A 31 13.41 -44.62 10.55
CA GLN A 31 13.37 -45.93 9.89
C GLN A 31 14.37 -46.09 8.73
N LYS A 32 14.77 -44.98 8.09
CA LYS A 32 15.63 -44.99 6.89
C LYS A 32 17.03 -44.43 7.14
N PHE A 33 17.17 -43.56 8.14
CA PHE A 33 18.41 -42.87 8.44
C PHE A 33 18.63 -42.81 9.96
N THR A 34 19.83 -43.18 10.41
CA THR A 34 20.29 -42.85 11.77
C THR A 34 20.71 -41.38 11.80
N VAL A 35 19.76 -40.50 12.13
CA VAL A 35 19.96 -39.05 12.22
C VAL A 35 19.91 -38.65 13.70
N ALA A 36 20.84 -37.80 14.13
CA ALA A 36 20.78 -37.22 15.47
C ALA A 36 19.69 -36.13 15.53
N ASP A 37 19.02 -36.04 16.68
CA ASP A 37 17.92 -35.11 16.98
C ASP A 37 18.19 -33.66 16.50
N ASP A 38 19.40 -33.16 16.77
CA ASP A 38 19.86 -31.81 16.40
C ASP A 38 20.00 -31.61 14.89
N VAL A 39 20.43 -32.65 14.15
CA VAL A 39 20.56 -32.62 12.69
C VAL A 39 19.19 -32.60 12.02
N LEU A 40 18.21 -33.36 12.53
CA LEU A 40 16.84 -33.32 12.00
C LEU A 40 16.17 -31.98 12.29
N LEU A 41 16.31 -31.46 13.52
CA LEU A 41 15.84 -30.11 13.86
C LEU A 41 16.50 -29.03 12.98
N GLY A 42 17.82 -29.12 12.76
CA GLY A 42 18.56 -28.18 11.90
C GLY A 42 18.06 -28.18 10.45
N ILE A 43 17.63 -29.33 9.92
CA ILE A 43 16.97 -29.43 8.61
C ILE A 43 15.59 -28.77 8.64
N LEU A 44 14.78 -29.02 9.67
CA LEU A 44 13.43 -28.46 9.80
C LEU A 44 13.41 -26.95 10.08
N CYS A 45 14.52 -26.39 10.58
CA CYS A 45 14.74 -24.96 10.72
C CYS A 45 15.01 -24.23 9.39
N ASP A 46 15.12 -24.93 8.25
CA ASP A 46 15.19 -24.31 6.93
C ASP A 46 13.83 -23.65 6.58
N ARG A 47 13.73 -22.36 6.90
CA ARG A 47 12.52 -21.54 6.69
C ARG A 47 12.20 -21.27 5.22
N GLU A 48 13.09 -21.56 4.28
CA GLU A 48 12.77 -21.47 2.85
C GLU A 48 12.00 -22.72 2.40
N LYS A 49 12.37 -23.91 2.95
CA LYS A 49 11.78 -25.21 2.60
C LYS A 49 10.65 -25.69 3.51
N TYR A 50 10.56 -25.23 4.76
CA TYR A 50 9.58 -25.72 5.72
C TYR A 50 8.89 -24.60 6.52
N ALA A 51 7.68 -24.91 6.98
CA ALA A 51 6.91 -24.10 7.91
C ALA A 51 6.36 -24.99 9.03
N ILE A 52 6.60 -24.63 10.29
CA ILE A 52 6.17 -25.38 11.49
C ILE A 52 5.03 -24.65 12.23
N SER A 53 3.84 -25.24 12.26
CA SER A 53 2.78 -24.82 13.19
C SER A 53 2.98 -25.52 14.54
N LYS A 54 3.08 -24.76 15.64
CA LYS A 54 3.35 -25.28 16.98
C LYS A 54 2.12 -25.99 17.54
N GLY A 55 2.24 -27.28 17.86
CA GLY A 55 1.14 -28.06 18.44
C GLY A 55 1.09 -28.01 19.96
N GLU A 56 -0.10 -28.03 20.55
CA GLU A 56 -0.27 -28.03 22.02
C GLU A 56 0.28 -29.32 22.64
N GLY A 57 1.11 -29.18 23.68
CA GLY A 57 1.74 -30.29 24.41
C GLY A 57 3.02 -29.87 25.15
N LYS A 58 3.45 -30.66 26.14
CA LYS A 58 4.79 -30.49 26.73
C LYS A 58 5.85 -30.76 25.66
N ALA A 59 6.82 -29.86 25.51
CA ALA A 59 7.95 -30.08 24.61
C ALA A 59 8.67 -31.39 24.97
N SER A 60 9.00 -32.19 23.95
CA SER A 60 9.90 -33.34 24.13
C SER A 60 11.33 -32.83 24.37
N ARG A 61 12.28 -33.76 24.55
CA ARG A 61 13.74 -33.45 24.65
C ARG A 61 14.26 -32.57 23.50
N LEU A 62 13.55 -32.57 22.36
CA LEU A 62 13.86 -31.88 21.10
C LEU A 62 13.39 -30.41 20.99
N ALA A 63 12.88 -29.76 22.04
CA ALA A 63 12.36 -28.38 22.00
C ALA A 63 11.19 -28.08 21.00
N MET A 64 10.76 -29.08 20.22
CA MET A 64 9.52 -29.07 19.44
C MET A 64 8.45 -29.95 20.10
N SER A 65 7.19 -29.53 20.01
CA SER A 65 6.04 -30.36 20.42
C SER A 65 5.84 -31.48 19.39
N GLN A 66 5.57 -32.69 19.87
CA GLN A 66 5.32 -33.87 19.03
C GLN A 66 4.10 -33.70 18.11
N ASN A 67 3.16 -32.82 18.50
CA ASN A 67 1.96 -32.48 17.74
C ASN A 67 2.17 -31.30 16.76
N SER A 68 3.39 -30.78 16.63
CA SER A 68 3.67 -29.67 15.69
C SER A 68 3.55 -30.14 14.25
N VAL A 69 2.90 -29.37 13.39
CA VAL A 69 2.69 -29.71 11.98
C VAL A 69 3.77 -29.03 11.13
N ILE A 70 4.56 -29.83 10.42
CA ILE A 70 5.55 -29.37 9.45
C ILE A 70 4.92 -29.36 8.07
N VAL A 71 5.02 -28.24 7.37
CA VAL A 71 4.45 -27.97 6.05
C VAL A 71 5.57 -27.68 5.07
N ALA A 72 5.55 -28.27 3.88
CA ALA A 72 6.55 -28.02 2.84
C ALA A 72 6.31 -26.69 2.10
N LYS A 73 7.38 -25.95 1.85
CA LYS A 73 7.41 -24.66 1.15
C LYS A 73 8.21 -24.75 -0.14
N THR A 74 7.87 -23.86 -1.07
CA THR A 74 8.66 -23.65 -2.29
C THR A 74 8.43 -22.24 -2.85
N SER A 75 9.44 -21.71 -3.53
CA SER A 75 9.34 -20.49 -4.34
C SER A 75 8.79 -20.76 -5.76
N LEU A 76 8.63 -22.03 -6.17
CA LEU A 76 8.04 -22.40 -7.47
C LEU A 76 6.64 -21.80 -7.67
N ARG A 77 6.41 -21.16 -8.82
CA ARG A 77 5.09 -20.64 -9.26
C ARG A 77 4.81 -21.08 -10.69
N VAL A 78 3.54 -21.08 -11.08
CA VAL A 78 3.12 -21.33 -12.47
C VAL A 78 3.12 -20.02 -13.26
N CYS A 79 3.74 -20.03 -14.44
CA CYS A 79 3.79 -18.88 -15.32
C CYS A 79 2.38 -18.49 -15.81
N GLN A 80 2.09 -17.19 -15.79
CA GLN A 80 0.80 -16.62 -16.22
C GLN A 80 0.86 -16.03 -17.64
N SER A 81 2.05 -16.00 -18.26
CA SER A 81 2.25 -15.55 -19.65
C SER A 81 1.79 -16.63 -20.65
N PRO A 82 1.35 -16.23 -21.85
CA PRO A 82 1.06 -17.19 -22.92
C PRO A 82 2.31 -18.02 -23.32
N PRO A 83 2.11 -19.27 -23.80
CA PRO A 83 3.21 -20.12 -24.25
C PRO A 83 4.10 -19.43 -25.31
N GLY A 84 5.39 -19.34 -25.05
CA GLY A 84 6.39 -18.77 -25.97
C GLY A 84 6.60 -17.25 -25.85
N GLU A 85 5.82 -16.52 -25.06
CA GLU A 85 5.99 -15.06 -24.88
C GLU A 85 7.04 -14.66 -23.82
N CYS A 86 7.63 -15.64 -23.12
CA CYS A 86 8.60 -15.43 -22.05
C CYS A 86 9.98 -16.01 -22.40
N LEU A 87 10.96 -15.12 -22.66
CA LEU A 87 12.32 -15.48 -23.09
C LEU A 87 13.24 -15.94 -21.96
N HIS A 88 13.04 -15.43 -20.74
CA HIS A 88 13.80 -15.80 -19.54
C HIS A 88 12.82 -15.86 -18.37
N CYS A 89 12.25 -17.03 -18.10
CA CYS A 89 11.25 -17.21 -17.04
C CYS A 89 11.80 -18.07 -15.90
N GLU A 90 11.56 -17.65 -14.66
CA GLU A 90 11.91 -18.43 -13.46
C GLU A 90 10.72 -19.28 -12.95
N ASN A 91 9.59 -19.23 -13.66
CA ASN A 91 8.35 -19.94 -13.31
C ASN A 91 8.15 -21.18 -14.19
N LEU A 92 7.35 -22.12 -13.70
CA LEU A 92 6.99 -23.34 -14.42
C LEU A 92 6.02 -23.03 -15.57
N HIS A 93 6.37 -23.49 -16.77
CA HIS A 93 5.49 -23.46 -17.93
C HIS A 93 4.56 -24.68 -17.86
N LEU A 94 3.42 -24.52 -17.21
CA LEU A 94 2.42 -25.57 -16.99
C LEU A 94 1.00 -25.03 -17.16
N CYS A 95 0.09 -25.88 -17.64
CA CYS A 95 -1.33 -25.58 -17.63
C CYS A 95 -1.87 -25.54 -16.18
N ARG A 96 -2.42 -24.40 -15.74
CA ARG A 96 -3.03 -24.28 -14.40
C ARG A 96 -4.08 -25.38 -14.13
N TYR A 97 -4.87 -25.74 -15.14
CA TYR A 97 -5.91 -26.76 -15.05
C TYR A 97 -5.35 -28.19 -14.98
N PHE A 98 -4.12 -28.41 -15.45
CA PHE A 98 -3.41 -29.68 -15.30
C PHE A 98 -2.91 -29.83 -13.85
N VAL A 99 -2.32 -28.77 -13.28
CA VAL A 99 -1.92 -28.74 -11.86
C VAL A 99 -3.13 -28.90 -10.92
N CYS A 100 -4.28 -28.30 -11.25
CA CYS A 100 -5.54 -28.54 -10.53
C CYS A 100 -6.16 -29.92 -10.80
N GLY A 101 -5.61 -30.73 -11.71
CA GLY A 101 -5.99 -32.13 -11.96
C GLY A 101 -7.16 -32.34 -12.93
N ASN A 102 -7.75 -31.29 -13.52
CA ASN A 102 -8.84 -31.42 -14.49
C ASN A 102 -8.74 -30.37 -15.61
N CYS A 103 -7.97 -30.70 -16.65
CA CYS A 103 -7.89 -29.91 -17.87
C CYS A 103 -8.77 -30.50 -18.98
N ARG A 104 -9.89 -29.83 -19.27
CA ARG A 104 -10.86 -30.16 -20.34
C ARG A 104 -10.29 -30.30 -21.77
N PHE A 105 -9.04 -29.88 -22.01
CA PHE A 105 -8.40 -29.98 -23.32
C PHE A 105 -7.43 -31.15 -23.45
N GLY A 106 -7.04 -31.79 -22.34
CA GLY A 106 -6.08 -32.92 -22.33
C GLY A 106 -4.83 -32.64 -23.19
N ASN A 107 -4.46 -33.60 -24.02
CA ASN A 107 -3.30 -33.52 -24.92
C ASN A 107 -3.44 -32.46 -26.04
N LYS A 108 -4.62 -31.83 -26.20
CA LYS A 108 -4.86 -30.72 -27.13
C LYS A 108 -4.74 -29.34 -26.45
N CYS A 109 -4.29 -29.28 -25.20
CA CYS A 109 -4.07 -28.02 -24.50
C CYS A 109 -2.88 -27.25 -25.10
N LYS A 110 -3.01 -25.93 -25.27
CA LYS A 110 -1.91 -25.06 -25.71
C LYS A 110 -0.84 -24.85 -24.64
N ASN A 111 -1.18 -25.06 -23.38
CA ASN A 111 -0.26 -24.96 -22.24
C ASN A 111 0.30 -26.35 -21.92
N ALA A 112 1.58 -26.44 -21.57
CA ALA A 112 2.25 -27.73 -21.37
C ALA A 112 1.65 -28.55 -20.21
N HIS A 113 1.60 -29.88 -20.42
CA HIS A 113 1.16 -30.91 -19.47
C HIS A 113 2.32 -31.89 -19.18
N SER A 114 3.54 -31.38 -18.97
CA SER A 114 4.71 -32.20 -18.61
C SER A 114 5.73 -31.37 -17.83
N LEU A 115 6.31 -31.98 -16.80
CA LEU A 115 7.41 -31.44 -16.01
C LEU A 115 8.77 -31.60 -16.72
N ASP A 116 8.85 -32.49 -17.70
CA ASP A 116 10.09 -32.97 -18.33
C ASP A 116 10.62 -32.04 -19.44
N SER A 117 9.96 -30.89 -19.67
CA SER A 117 10.52 -29.88 -20.56
C SER A 117 11.88 -29.40 -20.01
N PRO A 118 12.90 -29.12 -20.85
CA PRO A 118 14.22 -28.70 -20.38
C PRO A 118 14.16 -27.48 -19.45
N HIS A 119 13.21 -26.57 -19.72
CA HIS A 119 12.90 -25.40 -18.89
C HIS A 119 12.37 -25.80 -17.50
N ASN A 120 11.27 -26.56 -17.45
CA ASN A 120 10.66 -26.97 -16.18
C ASN A 120 11.64 -27.82 -15.36
N THR A 121 12.36 -28.74 -16.00
CA THR A 121 13.39 -29.56 -15.36
C THR A 121 14.51 -28.72 -14.75
N ALA A 122 14.97 -27.66 -15.44
CA ALA A 122 15.98 -26.75 -14.90
C ALA A 122 15.46 -25.99 -13.67
N VAL A 123 14.26 -25.43 -13.74
CA VAL A 123 13.62 -24.65 -12.66
C VAL A 123 13.29 -25.52 -11.44
N ILE A 124 12.84 -26.76 -11.64
CA ILE A 124 12.60 -27.75 -10.57
C ILE A 124 13.92 -28.17 -9.92
N ARG A 125 14.98 -28.39 -10.72
CA ARG A 125 16.30 -28.79 -10.24
C ARG A 125 17.00 -27.68 -9.45
N SER A 126 16.91 -26.41 -9.89
CA SER A 126 17.54 -25.27 -9.20
C SER A 126 17.00 -25.03 -7.79
N LEU A 127 15.78 -25.51 -7.50
CA LEU A 127 15.14 -25.44 -6.18
C LEU A 127 15.15 -26.79 -5.43
N GLY A 128 15.90 -27.78 -5.92
CA GLY A 128 16.10 -29.06 -5.22
C GLY A 128 14.89 -30.01 -5.24
N HIS A 129 13.91 -29.78 -6.10
CA HIS A 129 12.66 -30.57 -6.18
C HIS A 129 12.68 -31.66 -7.26
N HIS A 130 13.85 -32.02 -7.80
CA HIS A 130 13.99 -32.94 -8.94
C HIS A 130 13.58 -34.39 -8.66
N ASP A 131 13.44 -34.78 -7.38
CA ASP A 131 12.97 -36.10 -6.97
C ASP A 131 11.44 -36.17 -6.77
N LEU A 132 10.70 -35.08 -7.03
CA LEU A 132 9.24 -35.00 -6.86
C LEU A 132 8.52 -35.18 -8.22
N GLY A 133 7.62 -36.16 -8.29
CA GLY A 133 6.69 -36.32 -9.42
C GLY A 133 5.45 -35.44 -9.29
N GLU A 134 4.55 -35.51 -10.27
CA GLU A 134 3.32 -34.70 -10.33
C GLU A 134 2.44 -34.81 -9.07
N ALA A 135 2.29 -36.03 -8.54
CA ALA A 135 1.50 -36.31 -7.35
C ALA A 135 2.02 -35.62 -6.07
N GLU A 136 3.32 -35.31 -6.02
CA GLU A 136 3.99 -34.66 -4.89
C GLU A 136 4.11 -33.15 -5.15
N LEU A 137 4.44 -32.77 -6.39
CA LEU A 137 4.69 -31.39 -6.80
C LEU A 137 3.42 -30.56 -6.96
N PHE A 138 2.30 -31.13 -7.43
CA PHE A 138 1.07 -30.36 -7.62
C PHE A 138 0.43 -29.92 -6.29
N PRO A 139 0.29 -30.77 -5.24
CA PRO A 139 -0.12 -30.30 -3.91
C PRO A 139 0.81 -29.21 -3.35
N LEU A 140 2.14 -29.38 -3.54
CA LEU A 140 3.13 -28.38 -3.12
C LEU A 140 2.93 -27.03 -3.81
N LEU A 141 2.65 -27.03 -5.13
CA LEU A 141 2.30 -25.82 -5.89
C LEU A 141 0.97 -25.22 -5.43
N LEU A 142 -0.07 -26.03 -5.20
CA LEU A 142 -1.38 -25.54 -4.76
C LEU A 142 -1.30 -24.81 -3.41
N GLN A 143 -0.52 -25.29 -2.43
CA GLN A 143 -0.38 -24.61 -1.14
C GLN A 143 0.56 -23.38 -1.16
N ASN A 144 1.49 -23.29 -2.13
CA ASN A 144 2.47 -22.20 -2.22
C ASN A 144 2.13 -21.10 -3.25
N ASP A 145 1.39 -21.39 -4.32
CA ASP A 145 1.07 -20.43 -5.38
C ASP A 145 -0.34 -19.81 -5.23
N PRO A 146 -0.46 -18.51 -4.92
CA PRO A 146 -1.75 -17.84 -4.81
C PRO A 146 -2.58 -17.84 -6.10
N TYR A 147 -1.98 -17.97 -7.28
CA TYR A 147 -2.68 -17.95 -8.57
C TYR A 147 -3.55 -19.19 -8.82
N LEU A 148 -3.16 -20.34 -8.27
CA LEU A 148 -3.85 -21.61 -8.50
C LEU A 148 -5.12 -21.75 -7.64
N MET A 149 -5.06 -21.26 -6.40
CA MET A 149 -6.12 -21.45 -5.40
C MET A 149 -7.25 -20.42 -5.52
N PRO A 150 -8.53 -20.83 -5.43
CA PRO A 150 -9.65 -19.90 -5.29
C PRO A 150 -9.54 -19.03 -4.03
N GLU A 151 -10.15 -17.85 -4.05
CA GLU A 151 -10.26 -17.00 -2.86
C GLU A 151 -11.41 -17.46 -1.96
N ILE A 152 -11.23 -17.32 -0.63
CA ILE A 152 -12.32 -17.47 0.35
C ILE A 152 -13.04 -16.13 0.50
N CYS A 153 -14.36 -16.14 0.47
CA CYS A 153 -15.16 -14.93 0.55
C CYS A 153 -15.07 -14.30 1.96
N SER A 154 -14.36 -13.17 2.07
CA SER A 154 -14.24 -12.43 3.33
C SER A 154 -15.57 -11.81 3.80
N HIS A 155 -16.49 -11.52 2.87
CA HIS A 155 -17.84 -11.05 3.16
C HIS A 155 -18.75 -12.15 3.70
N TYR A 156 -18.59 -13.39 3.23
CA TYR A 156 -19.29 -14.55 3.78
C TYR A 156 -18.92 -14.77 5.24
N ASN A 157 -17.65 -14.57 5.59
CA ASN A 157 -17.15 -14.74 6.95
C ASN A 157 -17.49 -13.58 7.93
N LYS A 158 -18.19 -12.53 7.47
CA LYS A 158 -18.55 -11.34 8.28
C LYS A 158 -20.07 -11.09 8.25
N GLY A 159 -20.63 -10.54 9.33
CA GLY A 159 -22.07 -10.18 9.40
C GLY A 159 -23.01 -11.35 9.74
N VAL A 160 -24.29 -11.06 9.93
CA VAL A 160 -25.33 -12.02 10.34
C VAL A 160 -26.04 -12.66 9.15
N GLY A 161 -26.57 -13.88 9.33
CA GLY A 161 -27.28 -14.64 8.30
C GLY A 161 -26.43 -15.69 7.55
N GLU A 162 -27.11 -16.55 6.80
CA GLU A 162 -26.56 -17.74 6.11
C GLU A 162 -25.37 -17.44 5.21
N HIS A 163 -25.45 -16.37 4.40
CA HIS A 163 -24.35 -15.91 3.54
C HIS A 163 -23.53 -14.74 4.16
N GLY A 164 -23.75 -14.45 5.44
CA GLY A 164 -23.18 -13.28 6.10
C GLY A 164 -23.47 -11.99 5.35
N SER A 165 -22.45 -11.16 5.17
CA SER A 165 -22.52 -9.87 4.46
C SER A 165 -22.31 -9.99 2.94
N CYS A 166 -22.24 -11.21 2.37
CA CYS A 166 -22.03 -11.39 0.94
C CYS A 166 -23.31 -11.12 0.14
N LYS A 167 -23.38 -9.95 -0.51
CA LYS A 167 -24.50 -9.55 -1.37
C LYS A 167 -24.71 -10.46 -2.59
N PHE A 168 -23.68 -11.20 -3.02
CA PHE A 168 -23.72 -12.04 -4.21
C PHE A 168 -24.30 -13.45 -3.97
N LYS A 169 -24.42 -13.90 -2.71
CA LYS A 169 -25.01 -15.21 -2.36
C LYS A 169 -24.47 -16.36 -3.25
N THR A 170 -25.34 -17.09 -3.94
CA THR A 170 -25.01 -18.21 -4.85
C THR A 170 -24.35 -17.78 -6.17
N SER A 171 -24.29 -16.48 -6.48
CA SER A 171 -23.55 -15.92 -7.64
C SER A 171 -22.14 -15.43 -7.30
N CYS A 172 -21.68 -15.63 -6.05
CA CYS A 172 -20.31 -15.27 -5.65
C CYS A 172 -19.28 -16.15 -6.38
N THR A 173 -18.17 -15.54 -6.82
CA THR A 173 -17.06 -16.23 -7.51
C THR A 173 -15.94 -16.73 -6.57
N SER A 174 -16.10 -16.46 -5.27
CA SER A 174 -15.19 -16.84 -4.17
C SER A 174 -15.90 -17.86 -3.26
N LEU A 175 -15.16 -18.77 -2.64
CA LEU A 175 -15.75 -19.88 -1.90
C LEU A 175 -16.42 -19.40 -0.61
N HIS A 176 -17.60 -19.93 -0.31
CA HIS A 176 -18.38 -19.62 0.89
C HIS A 176 -18.09 -20.65 2.00
N LEU A 177 -16.83 -20.66 2.47
CA LEU A 177 -16.34 -21.53 3.52
C LEU A 177 -15.93 -20.73 4.77
N CYS A 178 -16.01 -21.38 5.93
CA CYS A 178 -15.53 -20.85 7.20
C CYS A 178 -14.00 -20.65 7.17
N LEU A 179 -13.54 -19.41 7.37
CA LEU A 179 -12.12 -19.09 7.36
C LEU A 179 -11.39 -19.80 8.51
N HIS A 180 -11.97 -19.77 9.72
CA HIS A 180 -11.42 -20.43 10.90
C HIS A 180 -11.36 -21.97 10.78
N PHE A 181 -12.27 -22.58 10.00
CA PHE A 181 -12.21 -24.01 9.74
C PHE A 181 -10.98 -24.35 8.90
N LEU A 182 -10.77 -23.59 7.82
CA LEU A 182 -9.60 -23.76 6.96
C LEU A 182 -8.29 -23.40 7.67
N GLN A 183 -8.34 -22.51 8.68
CA GLN A 183 -7.19 -22.20 9.56
C GLN A 183 -6.99 -23.24 10.69
N GLY A 184 -7.95 -24.14 10.93
CA GLY A 184 -7.89 -25.17 11.96
C GLY A 184 -8.22 -24.68 13.39
N ASP A 185 -8.69 -23.43 13.55
CA ASP A 185 -8.94 -22.79 14.85
C ASP A 185 -10.45 -22.55 15.14
N CYS A 186 -11.36 -23.13 14.34
CA CYS A 186 -12.80 -22.93 14.49
C CYS A 186 -13.40 -23.54 15.77
N LYS A 187 -13.49 -22.73 16.82
CA LYS A 187 -14.05 -23.04 18.14
C LYS A 187 -15.52 -23.52 18.15
N PHE A 188 -16.26 -23.33 17.05
CA PHE A 188 -17.68 -23.69 16.97
C PHE A 188 -17.95 -25.11 16.42
N GLY A 189 -16.94 -25.79 15.88
CA GLY A 189 -17.08 -27.15 15.34
C GLY A 189 -18.28 -27.31 14.39
N ALA A 190 -19.07 -28.38 14.58
CA ALA A 190 -20.29 -28.64 13.81
C ALA A 190 -21.42 -27.60 14.04
N GLY A 191 -21.36 -26.83 15.14
CA GLY A 191 -22.30 -25.73 15.43
C GLY A 191 -21.95 -24.40 14.75
N CYS A 192 -20.93 -24.37 13.88
CA CYS A 192 -20.53 -23.17 13.18
C CYS A 192 -21.60 -22.68 12.20
N LYS A 193 -21.89 -21.37 12.21
CA LYS A 193 -22.81 -20.71 11.26
C LYS A 193 -22.19 -20.49 9.86
N ARG A 194 -21.04 -21.11 9.58
CA ARG A 194 -20.29 -21.03 8.32
C ARG A 194 -19.97 -22.45 7.85
N ALA A 195 -20.02 -22.70 6.55
CA ALA A 195 -19.83 -24.03 5.99
C ALA A 195 -18.42 -24.57 6.26
N HIS A 196 -18.35 -25.79 6.78
CA HIS A 196 -17.14 -26.61 6.94
C HIS A 196 -17.05 -27.71 5.86
N THR A 197 -17.95 -27.68 4.88
CA THR A 197 -18.05 -28.67 3.80
C THR A 197 -18.17 -27.95 2.46
N PHE A 198 -17.64 -28.57 1.40
CA PHE A 198 -17.75 -28.07 0.04
C PHE A 198 -19.17 -28.32 -0.49
N ASP A 199 -20.07 -27.36 -0.29
CA ASP A 199 -21.46 -27.42 -0.74
C ASP A 199 -21.59 -27.45 -2.28
N ALA A 200 -22.79 -27.69 -2.81
CA ALA A 200 -23.03 -27.75 -4.26
C ALA A 200 -22.59 -26.47 -5.00
N THR A 201 -22.73 -25.30 -4.36
CA THR A 201 -22.26 -24.01 -4.90
C THR A 201 -20.73 -23.98 -5.02
N THR A 202 -20.05 -24.39 -3.95
CA THR A 202 -18.59 -24.44 -3.85
C THR A 202 -18.02 -25.48 -4.83
N MET A 203 -18.63 -26.66 -4.92
CA MET A 203 -18.27 -27.69 -5.92
C MET A 203 -18.40 -27.18 -7.35
N LYS A 204 -19.43 -26.40 -7.67
CA LYS A 204 -19.58 -25.77 -8.99
C LYS A 204 -18.43 -24.80 -9.31
N ILE A 205 -17.98 -24.00 -8.32
CA ILE A 205 -16.83 -23.10 -8.50
C ILE A 205 -15.54 -23.90 -8.69
N LEU A 206 -15.31 -24.94 -7.87
CA LEU A 206 -14.11 -25.79 -7.93
C LEU A 206 -14.00 -26.54 -9.27
N ASN A 207 -15.09 -27.18 -9.70
CA ASN A 207 -15.18 -27.82 -11.01
C ASN A 207 -14.98 -26.81 -12.15
N GLY A 208 -15.58 -25.62 -12.07
CA GLY A 208 -15.38 -24.54 -13.03
C GLY A 208 -13.95 -23.99 -13.08
N ARG A 209 -13.20 -24.08 -11.98
CA ARG A 209 -11.76 -23.76 -11.92
C ARG A 209 -10.86 -24.96 -12.26
N GLY A 210 -11.44 -26.14 -12.50
CA GLY A 210 -10.76 -27.38 -12.92
C GLY A 210 -10.03 -28.11 -11.81
N PHE A 211 -10.55 -28.08 -10.59
CA PHE A 211 -10.11 -28.98 -9.54
C PHE A 211 -10.67 -30.39 -9.79
N SER A 212 -9.83 -31.42 -9.69
CA SER A 212 -10.26 -32.82 -9.70
C SER A 212 -10.90 -33.22 -8.37
N GLN A 213 -11.72 -34.27 -8.37
CA GLN A 213 -12.32 -34.78 -7.13
C GLN A 213 -11.27 -35.18 -6.08
N GLU A 214 -10.09 -35.64 -6.52
CA GLU A 214 -8.97 -35.98 -5.63
C GLU A 214 -8.34 -34.74 -5.00
N ASN A 215 -8.11 -33.67 -5.78
CA ASN A 215 -7.62 -32.41 -5.23
C ASN A 215 -8.65 -31.72 -4.32
N ILE A 216 -9.95 -31.92 -4.55
CA ILE A 216 -11.01 -31.39 -3.67
C ILE A 216 -11.00 -32.09 -2.30
N ARG A 217 -10.72 -33.41 -2.24
CA ARG A 217 -10.68 -34.19 -0.99
C ARG A 217 -9.60 -33.72 0.00
N ILE A 218 -8.55 -33.06 -0.48
CA ILE A 218 -7.42 -32.57 0.32
C ILE A 218 -7.40 -31.04 0.43
N LEU A 219 -8.39 -30.35 -0.14
CA LEU A 219 -8.32 -28.92 -0.40
C LEU A 219 -8.37 -28.06 0.87
N ASP A 220 -9.09 -28.51 1.89
CA ASP A 220 -9.13 -27.92 3.22
C ASP A 220 -7.74 -27.94 3.88
N LYS A 221 -7.03 -29.08 3.80
CA LYS A 221 -5.66 -29.23 4.28
C LYS A 221 -4.67 -28.39 3.46
N ILE A 222 -4.86 -28.27 2.14
CA ILE A 222 -4.07 -27.36 1.29
C ILE A 222 -4.29 -25.89 1.67
N TYR A 223 -5.53 -25.47 2.00
CA TYR A 223 -5.79 -24.14 2.55
C TYR A 223 -5.13 -23.96 3.92
N ASN A 224 -5.19 -24.97 4.80
CA ASN A 224 -4.54 -24.92 6.11
C ASN A 224 -3.03 -24.73 6.00
N ASN A 225 -2.38 -25.56 5.18
CA ASN A 225 -0.97 -25.45 4.83
C ASN A 225 -0.63 -24.06 4.30
N LYS A 226 -1.43 -23.52 3.36
CA LYS A 226 -1.27 -22.16 2.84
C LYS A 226 -1.36 -21.09 3.93
N PHE A 227 -2.27 -21.21 4.90
CA PHE A 227 -2.35 -20.27 6.02
C PHE A 227 -1.15 -20.39 6.97
N ILE A 228 -0.65 -21.60 7.25
CA ILE A 228 0.56 -21.82 8.05
C ILE A 228 1.79 -21.20 7.37
N ILE A 229 1.94 -21.40 6.05
CA ILE A 229 3.03 -20.83 5.24
C ILE A 229 3.02 -19.29 5.27
N ILE A 230 1.83 -18.68 5.20
CA ILE A 230 1.67 -17.21 5.28
C ILE A 230 1.93 -16.71 6.71
N GLY A 231 1.39 -17.40 7.73
CA GLY A 231 1.51 -17.01 9.14
C GLY A 231 2.95 -17.00 9.66
N GLN A 232 3.81 -17.89 9.17
CA GLN A 232 5.22 -17.92 9.57
C GLN A 232 6.12 -16.88 8.93
N GLY A 233 5.58 -16.02 8.05
CA GLY A 233 6.22 -14.72 7.77
C GLY A 233 6.22 -13.78 8.98
N HIS A 234 5.50 -14.12 10.06
CA HIS A 234 5.27 -13.27 11.24
C HIS A 234 5.78 -13.84 12.58
N GLU A 235 6.31 -15.08 12.62
CA GLU A 235 6.88 -15.66 13.86
C GLU A 235 8.39 -15.94 13.79
N GLU A 236 9.11 -15.30 14.69
CA GLU A 236 10.42 -15.67 15.24
C GLU A 236 11.68 -15.56 14.38
N LYS A 237 12.79 -15.42 15.12
CA LYS A 237 14.18 -15.58 14.69
C LYS A 237 15.02 -15.90 15.94
N PRO A 238 15.94 -16.87 15.86
CA PRO A 238 17.18 -16.73 16.62
C PRO A 238 18.45 -17.33 15.97
N SER A 239 19.59 -16.61 16.14
CA SER A 239 20.98 -17.09 16.41
C SER A 239 21.68 -18.06 15.41
N VAL A 240 22.99 -17.98 15.10
CA VAL A 240 24.20 -18.12 15.96
C VAL A 240 25.48 -17.62 15.20
N VAL A 241 26.20 -16.62 15.75
CA VAL A 241 27.66 -16.59 16.14
C VAL A 241 28.75 -17.20 15.19
N VAL A 242 29.94 -16.60 14.83
CA VAL A 242 30.64 -15.35 15.25
C VAL A 242 31.08 -14.33 14.13
N PRO A 243 32.32 -14.30 13.53
CA PRO A 243 33.12 -13.06 13.65
C PRO A 243 33.48 -12.27 12.36
N SER A 244 33.64 -10.95 12.53
CA SER A 244 34.36 -10.00 11.64
C SER A 244 35.90 -10.09 11.88
N PRO A 245 36.83 -9.35 11.20
CA PRO A 245 36.72 -8.14 10.34
C PRO A 245 37.54 -8.28 9.00
N ALA A 246 37.95 -7.28 8.20
CA ALA A 246 38.04 -5.80 8.31
C ALA A 246 38.16 -5.10 6.91
N SER A 247 38.06 -3.76 6.94
CA SER A 247 38.79 -2.76 6.12
C SER A 247 38.58 -2.58 4.59
N ALA A 248 38.09 -1.37 4.28
CA ALA A 248 38.28 -0.45 3.14
C ALA A 248 39.28 -0.73 1.99
N ILE A 249 38.92 -0.23 0.79
CA ILE A 249 39.69 0.73 -0.05
C ILE A 249 38.75 1.30 -1.18
N GLU A 250 38.99 2.53 -1.65
CA GLU A 250 38.26 3.20 -2.76
C GLU A 250 38.86 2.87 -4.17
N PRO A 251 38.66 3.66 -5.25
CA PRO A 251 37.59 3.45 -6.23
C PRO A 251 38.10 3.25 -7.68
N VAL A 252 37.17 3.03 -8.63
CA VAL A 252 37.19 3.43 -10.08
C VAL A 252 36.39 2.41 -10.92
N GLY A 253 35.65 2.90 -11.94
CA GLY A 253 35.09 2.06 -13.01
C GLY A 253 33.64 2.36 -13.36
N LYS A 254 33.41 3.20 -14.38
CA LYS A 254 32.07 3.39 -14.98
C LYS A 254 31.79 2.27 -15.98
N GLU A 255 30.63 1.63 -15.88
CA GLU A 255 29.95 1.14 -17.08
C GLU A 255 28.42 1.20 -16.96
N ARG A 256 27.75 1.55 -18.07
CA ARG A 256 26.29 1.76 -18.14
C ARG A 256 25.61 0.51 -18.68
N SER A 257 24.87 -0.20 -17.85
CA SER A 257 23.91 -1.22 -18.30
C SER A 257 22.48 -0.87 -17.86
N ARG A 258 21.55 -0.93 -18.82
CA ARG A 258 20.16 -0.43 -18.68
C ARG A 258 19.31 -1.42 -17.88
N LYS A 259 18.71 -1.00 -16.76
CA LYS A 259 17.64 -1.76 -16.08
C LYS A 259 16.27 -1.47 -16.69
N PRO A 260 15.44 -2.48 -17.03
CA PRO A 260 14.03 -2.27 -17.36
C PRO A 260 13.24 -1.92 -16.09
N SER A 261 12.44 -0.85 -16.12
CA SER A 261 11.71 -0.38 -14.94
C SER A 261 10.43 -1.17 -14.68
N SER A 262 10.46 -2.11 -13.73
CA SER A 262 9.24 -2.64 -13.10
C SER A 262 8.61 -1.60 -12.17
N ARG A 263 7.28 -1.60 -12.07
CA ARG A 263 6.47 -0.62 -11.32
C ARG A 263 6.85 -0.57 -9.83
N SER A 264 7.36 0.54 -9.35
CA SER A 264 7.60 0.79 -7.92
C SER A 264 6.57 1.76 -7.33
N ILE A 265 5.73 1.25 -6.42
CA ILE A 265 5.14 2.09 -5.35
C ILE A 265 6.32 2.46 -4.45
N SER A 266 6.48 3.74 -4.12
CA SER A 266 7.62 4.19 -3.32
C SER A 266 7.59 3.58 -1.91
N GLU A 267 8.76 3.31 -1.34
CA GLU A 267 8.86 2.82 0.05
C GLU A 267 8.28 3.82 1.06
N THR A 268 8.28 5.11 0.72
CA THR A 268 7.61 6.16 1.48
C THR A 268 6.11 5.94 1.61
N ASP A 269 5.40 5.56 0.53
CA ASP A 269 3.96 5.25 0.56
C ASP A 269 3.66 4.02 1.44
N ARG A 270 4.62 3.09 1.58
CA ARG A 270 4.52 1.88 2.42
C ARG A 270 4.83 2.12 3.91
N ASN A 271 5.55 3.19 4.22
CA ASN A 271 5.95 3.54 5.58
C ASN A 271 5.12 4.70 6.18
N GLU A 272 4.19 5.28 5.42
CA GLU A 272 3.25 6.32 5.89
C GLU A 272 1.99 5.70 6.54
N ILE A 273 1.51 6.29 7.64
CA ILE A 273 0.27 5.88 8.30
C ILE A 273 -0.95 6.47 7.56
N CYS A 274 -1.94 5.62 7.30
CA CYS A 274 -3.14 5.97 6.55
C CYS A 274 -4.09 6.87 7.35
N LEU A 275 -4.12 8.16 7.01
CA LEU A 275 -5.05 9.15 7.59
C LEU A 275 -6.53 8.72 7.53
N PHE A 276 -6.96 8.05 6.45
CA PHE A 276 -8.32 7.54 6.32
C PHE A 276 -8.61 6.37 7.28
N PHE A 277 -7.59 5.58 7.63
CA PHE A 277 -7.75 4.48 8.59
C PHE A 277 -7.85 5.01 10.02
N ILE A 278 -7.02 6.00 10.41
CA ILE A 278 -7.13 6.63 11.74
C ILE A 278 -8.54 7.23 11.91
N ARG A 279 -9.10 7.82 10.85
CA ARG A 279 -10.50 8.31 10.81
C ARG A 279 -11.56 7.21 10.64
N ARG A 280 -11.22 5.94 10.78
CA ARG A 280 -12.13 4.77 10.72
C ARG A 280 -12.84 4.56 9.36
N HIS A 281 -12.36 5.20 8.29
CA HIS A 281 -13.02 5.26 6.96
C HIS A 281 -12.09 4.90 5.78
N CYS A 282 -11.09 4.02 5.97
CA CYS A 282 -10.27 3.55 4.84
C CYS A 282 -10.98 2.46 4.02
N SER A 283 -11.64 2.85 2.93
CA SER A 283 -12.41 1.92 2.08
C SER A 283 -11.52 0.94 1.29
N PHE A 284 -10.21 1.17 1.20
CA PHE A 284 -9.24 0.22 0.61
C PHE A 284 -8.99 -1.03 1.47
N LYS A 285 -9.20 -0.97 2.80
CA LYS A 285 -8.98 -2.12 3.72
C LYS A 285 -7.60 -2.75 3.49
N GLU A 286 -7.51 -4.07 3.39
CA GLU A 286 -6.24 -4.81 3.16
C GLU A 286 -5.54 -4.49 1.82
N LYS A 287 -6.17 -3.75 0.90
CA LYS A 287 -5.55 -3.26 -0.33
C LYS A 287 -4.88 -1.88 -0.17
N CYS A 288 -4.96 -1.28 1.01
CA CYS A 288 -4.27 -0.02 1.28
C CYS A 288 -2.77 -0.28 1.38
N VAL A 289 -1.97 0.48 0.62
CA VAL A 289 -0.50 0.36 0.65
C VAL A 289 0.14 1.05 1.86
N ARG A 290 -0.62 1.90 2.54
CA ARG A 290 -0.23 2.64 3.75
C ARG A 290 -0.53 1.84 5.02
N ILE A 291 0.18 2.14 6.09
CA ILE A 291 0.06 1.45 7.38
C ILE A 291 -1.25 1.80 8.06
N HIS A 292 -2.00 0.78 8.48
CA HIS A 292 -3.21 0.91 9.27
C HIS A 292 -2.84 0.88 10.76
N TYR A 293 -2.89 2.04 11.42
CA TYR A 293 -2.61 2.21 12.85
C TYR A 293 -3.51 3.28 13.45
N HIS A 294 -3.74 3.25 14.78
CA HIS A 294 -4.73 4.10 15.45
C HIS A 294 -4.17 5.44 15.96
N LEU A 295 -2.84 5.62 15.98
CA LEU A 295 -2.17 6.89 16.31
C LEU A 295 -1.50 7.50 15.06
N PRO A 296 -1.28 8.83 15.03
CA PRO A 296 -0.60 9.52 13.93
C PRO A 296 0.93 9.26 13.87
N TYR A 297 1.47 8.52 14.82
CA TYR A 297 2.86 8.05 14.91
C TYR A 297 2.88 6.59 15.32
N LYS A 298 3.96 5.88 14.98
CA LYS A 298 4.21 4.50 15.40
C LYS A 298 5.71 4.25 15.53
N TRP A 299 6.13 3.64 16.63
CA TRP A 299 7.52 3.32 16.91
C TRP A 299 7.80 1.83 16.76
N GLN A 300 8.84 1.49 16.00
CA GLN A 300 9.24 0.11 15.76
C GLN A 300 10.75 -0.07 15.92
N ILE A 301 11.14 -1.19 16.50
CA ILE A 301 12.53 -1.65 16.61
C ILE A 301 12.83 -2.68 15.53
N LEU A 302 13.98 -2.55 14.87
CA LEU A 302 14.49 -3.57 13.96
C LEU A 302 15.03 -4.72 14.79
N GLU A 303 14.50 -5.91 14.56
CA GLU A 303 15.04 -7.10 15.19
C GLU A 303 16.41 -7.47 14.58
N ARG A 304 17.13 -8.38 15.25
CA ARG A 304 18.48 -8.83 14.87
C ARG A 304 18.61 -9.53 13.50
N ASP A 305 17.57 -9.55 12.67
CA ASP A 305 17.58 -10.15 11.32
C ASP A 305 17.78 -9.10 10.22
N GLY A 306 17.75 -7.81 10.57
CA GLY A 306 17.90 -6.72 9.62
C GLY A 306 16.67 -6.43 8.77
N VAL A 307 15.55 -7.15 8.98
CA VAL A 307 14.34 -7.06 8.11
C VAL A 307 13.06 -6.83 8.92
N THR A 308 12.89 -7.49 10.06
CA THR A 308 11.64 -7.49 10.82
C THR A 308 11.53 -6.28 11.73
N TRP A 309 10.50 -5.47 11.51
CA TRP A 309 10.18 -4.31 12.35
C TRP A 309 9.07 -4.64 13.34
N ARG A 310 9.43 -4.74 14.63
CA ARG A 310 8.51 -5.04 15.74
C ARG A 310 8.10 -3.76 16.46
N ASP A 311 6.84 -3.67 16.85
CA ASP A 311 6.30 -2.53 17.59
C ASP A 311 6.93 -2.42 18.99
N LEU A 312 7.29 -1.20 19.41
CA LEU A 312 7.72 -0.92 20.79
C LEU A 312 6.48 -0.73 21.68
N PRO A 313 6.46 -1.21 22.93
CA PRO A 313 5.25 -1.20 23.75
C PRO A 313 4.86 0.20 24.27
N ASN A 314 5.84 1.04 24.60
CA ASN A 314 5.61 2.35 25.26
C ASN A 314 5.60 3.49 24.22
N VAL A 315 4.76 3.37 23.17
CA VAL A 315 4.83 4.28 22.01
C VAL A 315 4.54 5.75 22.34
N GLU A 316 3.64 6.03 23.28
CA GLU A 316 3.27 7.40 23.64
C GLU A 316 4.34 8.06 24.52
N GLU A 317 4.98 7.33 25.42
CA GLU A 317 6.10 7.83 26.23
C GLU A 317 7.34 8.09 25.38
N ILE A 318 7.62 7.21 24.41
CA ILE A 318 8.72 7.39 23.45
C ILE A 318 8.44 8.60 22.56
N GLU A 319 7.24 8.73 22.00
CA GLU A 319 6.86 9.90 21.19
C GLU A 319 6.96 11.20 22.01
N LYS A 320 6.36 11.24 23.21
CA LYS A 320 6.39 12.40 24.11
C LYS A 320 7.81 12.82 24.47
N ALA A 321 8.72 11.86 24.64
CA ALA A 321 10.13 12.15 24.85
C ALA A 321 10.82 12.65 23.57
N TYR A 322 10.50 12.07 22.41
CA TYR A 322 11.05 12.48 21.12
C TYR A 322 10.66 13.91 20.74
N CYS A 323 9.39 14.30 20.95
CA CYS A 323 8.87 15.64 20.68
C CYS A 323 9.66 16.76 21.39
N ILE A 324 10.33 16.47 22.50
CA ILE A 324 11.12 17.44 23.26
C ILE A 324 12.50 17.59 22.59
N PRO A 325 12.85 18.73 21.96
CA PRO A 325 14.08 18.87 21.20
C PRO A 325 15.35 18.70 22.06
N GLY A 326 15.28 19.05 23.35
CA GLY A 326 16.37 18.85 24.32
C GLY A 326 16.52 17.43 24.89
N LYS A 327 15.71 16.46 24.46
CA LYS A 327 15.88 15.05 24.86
C LYS A 327 16.56 14.25 23.75
N ASP A 328 17.61 13.54 24.14
CA ASP A 328 18.35 12.61 23.29
C ASP A 328 17.87 11.16 23.45
N THR A 329 17.16 10.84 24.54
CA THR A 329 16.68 9.48 24.84
C THR A 329 15.25 9.44 25.40
N SER A 330 14.56 8.31 25.18
CA SER A 330 13.32 7.99 25.90
C SER A 330 13.60 7.52 27.33
N GLY A 331 12.56 7.47 28.17
CA GLY A 331 12.64 6.79 29.48
C GLY A 331 12.48 5.27 29.37
N GLY A 332 12.69 4.57 30.48
CA GLY A 332 12.46 3.13 30.65
C GLY A 332 13.72 2.26 30.64
N ILE A 333 13.54 0.94 30.83
CA ILE A 333 14.62 -0.06 30.96
C ILE A 333 15.41 -0.23 29.63
N GLN A 334 14.75 -0.01 28.50
CA GLN A 334 15.37 -0.05 27.17
C GLN A 334 15.08 1.28 26.44
N PRO A 335 15.89 2.34 26.72
CA PRO A 335 15.65 3.65 26.14
C PRO A 335 15.99 3.66 24.64
N VAL A 336 15.16 4.36 23.86
CA VAL A 336 15.45 4.72 22.47
C VAL A 336 16.35 5.95 22.48
N ASN A 337 17.51 5.89 21.83
CA ASN A 337 18.34 7.05 21.51
C ASN A 337 17.84 7.67 20.19
N PHE A 338 17.48 8.95 20.25
CA PHE A 338 16.88 9.72 19.16
C PHE A 338 17.89 10.36 18.21
N LEU A 339 19.18 10.40 18.58
CA LEU A 339 20.26 10.89 17.74
C LEU A 339 20.75 9.78 16.80
N THR A 340 20.97 8.58 17.35
CA THR A 340 21.38 7.39 16.58
C THR A 340 20.20 6.62 15.99
N MET A 341 18.97 6.92 16.43
CA MET A 341 17.76 6.14 16.12
C MET A 341 17.97 4.64 16.42
N THR A 342 18.42 4.33 17.64
CA THR A 342 18.66 2.96 18.12
C THR A 342 18.06 2.72 19.50
N CYS A 343 17.81 1.46 19.84
CA CYS A 343 17.55 1.01 21.21
C CYS A 343 18.56 -0.08 21.54
N GLY A 344 19.47 0.21 22.49
CA GLY A 344 20.70 -0.56 22.64
C GLY A 344 21.51 -0.57 21.33
N ARG A 345 21.65 -1.75 20.72
CA ARG A 345 22.32 -1.93 19.41
C ARG A 345 21.37 -2.11 18.22
N SER A 346 20.06 -2.17 18.45
CA SER A 346 19.07 -2.37 17.39
C SER A 346 18.61 -1.03 16.80
N PRO A 347 18.55 -0.86 15.46
CA PRO A 347 17.91 0.29 14.84
C PRO A 347 16.45 0.45 15.25
N VAL A 348 15.96 1.68 15.25
CA VAL A 348 14.58 2.06 15.57
C VAL A 348 14.07 3.01 14.49
N ARG A 349 12.79 2.90 14.11
CA ARG A 349 12.14 3.84 13.20
C ARG A 349 10.86 4.41 13.82
N ARG A 350 10.61 5.67 13.50
CA ARG A 350 9.32 6.34 13.69
C ARG A 350 8.61 6.42 12.36
N LEU A 351 7.45 5.79 12.27
CA LEU A 351 6.49 5.94 11.19
C LEU A 351 5.51 7.05 11.56
N SER A 352 4.95 7.76 10.59
CA SER A 352 3.97 8.81 10.86
C SER A 352 2.93 8.95 9.77
N THR A 353 1.87 9.68 10.07
CA THR A 353 1.06 10.32 9.02
C THR A 353 1.89 11.32 8.24
N VAL A 354 1.40 11.69 7.06
CA VAL A 354 2.00 12.71 6.20
C VAL A 354 2.15 14.06 6.95
N SER A 355 3.16 14.85 6.56
CA SER A 355 3.42 16.18 7.13
C SER A 355 2.25 17.15 6.90
N SER A 356 1.90 17.92 7.93
CA SER A 356 0.76 18.87 7.92
C SER A 356 0.85 19.93 6.82
N VAL A 357 2.05 20.31 6.37
CA VAL A 357 2.21 21.28 5.28
C VAL A 357 1.83 20.73 3.90
N THR A 358 1.82 19.40 3.74
CA THR A 358 1.53 18.72 2.47
C THR A 358 0.03 18.44 2.26
N LYS A 359 -0.81 18.86 3.21
CA LYS A 359 -2.25 18.65 3.22
C LYS A 359 -2.96 19.92 3.67
N PRO A 360 -4.22 20.13 3.26
CA PRO A 360 -5.03 21.22 3.78
C PRO A 360 -5.24 21.14 5.30
N PRO A 361 -5.44 22.27 6.02
CA PRO A 361 -5.64 22.28 7.48
C PRO A 361 -6.80 21.42 8.01
N HIS A 362 -7.84 21.20 7.22
CA HIS A 362 -8.95 20.31 7.61
C HIS A 362 -8.57 18.82 7.61
N PHE A 363 -7.34 18.46 7.20
CA PHE A 363 -6.80 17.12 7.45
C PHE A 363 -6.32 17.01 8.90
N ILE A 364 -7.27 16.77 9.80
CA ILE A 364 -6.99 16.38 11.18
C ILE A 364 -6.04 15.18 11.23
N LEU A 365 -5.20 15.14 12.27
CA LEU A 365 -4.26 14.06 12.57
C LEU A 365 -3.13 13.90 11.53
N THR A 366 -2.84 14.92 10.75
CA THR A 366 -1.54 15.04 10.06
C THR A 366 -0.42 15.32 11.06
N THR A 367 0.82 14.94 10.75
CA THR A 367 1.96 15.20 11.64
C THR A 367 2.46 16.62 11.43
N GLU A 368 2.25 17.47 12.42
CA GLU A 368 2.86 18.79 12.48
C GLU A 368 4.33 18.66 12.90
N TRP A 369 5.21 19.29 12.13
CA TRP A 369 6.66 19.25 12.34
C TRP A 369 7.19 20.65 12.63
N LEU A 370 7.88 20.78 13.77
CA LEU A 370 8.48 21.99 14.28
C LEU A 370 10.00 21.90 14.15
N TRP A 371 10.63 23.04 13.92
CA TRP A 371 12.07 23.15 13.73
C TRP A 371 12.66 24.00 14.84
N TYR A 372 13.74 23.51 15.44
CA TYR A 372 14.42 24.15 16.56
C TYR A 372 15.90 24.33 16.29
N TRP A 373 16.53 25.32 16.91
CA TRP A 373 17.98 25.49 16.94
C TRP A 373 18.51 25.62 18.38
N SER A 374 19.77 25.22 18.59
CA SER A 374 20.40 25.25 19.91
C SER A 374 20.89 26.65 20.30
N GLY A 375 20.26 27.25 21.31
CA GLY A 375 20.67 28.50 21.95
C GLY A 375 21.96 28.37 22.77
N GLU A 376 22.55 29.52 23.11
CA GLU A 376 23.86 29.58 23.78
C GLU A 376 23.84 28.98 25.20
N LEU A 377 22.67 28.98 25.85
CA LEU A 377 22.44 28.38 27.17
C LEU A 377 21.92 26.93 27.09
N GLY A 378 22.05 26.25 25.95
CA GLY A 378 21.54 24.88 25.73
C GLY A 378 20.01 24.78 25.56
N GLN A 379 19.30 25.89 25.64
CA GLN A 379 17.87 26.00 25.34
C GLN A 379 17.58 25.77 23.85
N TRP A 380 16.46 25.15 23.52
CA TRP A 380 16.03 24.94 22.13
C TRP A 380 14.97 25.95 21.73
N ILE A 381 15.26 26.76 20.73
CA ILE A 381 14.40 27.87 20.29
C ILE A 381 13.73 27.47 18.97
N GLU A 382 12.42 27.66 18.87
CA GLU A 382 11.68 27.35 17.64
C GLU A 382 11.94 28.42 16.57
N TYR A 383 12.13 28.00 15.32
CA TYR A 383 12.22 28.92 14.19
C TYR A 383 10.89 29.68 13.99
N GLY A 384 10.94 31.00 14.20
CA GLY A 384 9.78 31.89 14.05
C GLY A 384 9.10 32.29 15.36
N GLN A 385 9.54 31.78 16.52
CA GLN A 385 9.15 32.30 17.83
C GLN A 385 10.10 33.41 18.31
N GLU A 386 9.59 34.29 19.16
CA GLU A 386 10.39 35.26 19.93
C GLU A 386 11.03 34.58 21.14
N THR A 387 12.23 35.00 21.53
CA THR A 387 12.88 34.50 22.75
C THR A 387 12.32 35.22 23.98
N TYR A 388 12.24 34.52 25.14
CA TYR A 388 11.66 35.03 26.39
C TYR A 388 12.26 36.35 26.91
N ASP A 389 13.47 36.68 26.48
CA ASP A 389 14.21 37.88 26.83
C ASP A 389 14.04 39.05 25.84
N GLY A 390 13.26 38.88 24.76
CA GLY A 390 12.83 39.94 23.84
C GLY A 390 13.94 40.65 23.05
N LYS A 391 15.17 40.13 23.12
CA LYS A 391 16.38 40.77 22.58
C LYS A 391 16.80 40.26 21.19
N GLU A 392 16.47 39.01 20.84
CA GLU A 392 16.74 38.49 19.50
C GLU A 392 15.52 38.67 18.58
N LYS A 393 15.72 39.37 17.45
CA LYS A 393 14.67 39.53 16.44
C LYS A 393 14.36 38.19 15.76
N VAL A 394 13.06 37.89 15.66
CA VAL A 394 12.49 36.71 14.99
C VAL A 394 13.24 36.38 13.70
N ALA A 395 13.64 35.12 13.55
CA ALA A 395 14.27 34.64 12.33
C ALA A 395 13.31 34.83 11.13
N SER A 396 13.86 35.24 9.98
CA SER A 396 13.08 35.43 8.74
C SER A 396 12.41 34.14 8.20
N VAL A 397 12.69 32.99 8.80
CA VAL A 397 12.12 31.68 8.46
C VAL A 397 11.43 31.06 9.67
N THR A 398 10.28 30.44 9.43
CA THR A 398 9.45 29.77 10.46
C THR A 398 9.48 28.24 10.30
N SER A 399 9.16 27.48 11.35
CA SER A 399 8.96 26.02 11.29
C SER A 399 8.16 25.57 10.08
N LYS A 400 7.02 26.24 9.82
CA LYS A 400 6.14 25.96 8.68
C LYS A 400 6.82 26.20 7.33
N THR A 401 7.63 27.25 7.21
CA THR A 401 8.37 27.57 5.98
C THR A 401 9.48 26.54 5.74
N LEU A 402 10.27 26.23 6.78
CA LEU A 402 11.34 25.24 6.71
C LEU A 402 10.83 23.85 6.36
N GLU A 403 9.71 23.43 6.97
CA GLU A 403 9.07 22.15 6.67
C GLU A 403 8.56 22.07 5.23
N ASN A 404 8.01 23.15 4.65
CA ASN A 404 7.63 23.18 3.23
C ASN A 404 8.83 22.97 2.29
N VAL A 405 9.97 23.59 2.59
CA VAL A 405 11.20 23.40 1.81
C VAL A 405 11.74 21.98 1.98
N TYR A 406 11.81 21.48 3.22
CA TYR A 406 12.32 20.15 3.52
C TYR A 406 11.52 19.04 2.81
N GLN A 407 10.19 19.16 2.73
CA GLN A 407 9.34 18.22 1.97
C GLN A 407 9.59 18.28 0.45
N ALA A 408 10.13 19.39 -0.08
CA ALA A 408 10.43 19.55 -1.50
C ALA A 408 11.86 19.11 -1.88
N ASP A 409 12.84 19.36 -1.01
CA ASP A 409 14.27 19.13 -1.24
C ASP A 409 15.02 18.94 0.10
N PRO A 410 15.08 17.69 0.66
CA PRO A 410 15.72 17.41 1.96
C PRO A 410 17.23 17.65 2.01
N ASP A 411 17.90 17.73 0.86
CA ASP A 411 19.33 18.04 0.74
C ASP A 411 19.58 19.56 0.54
N SER A 412 18.54 20.41 0.57
CA SER A 412 18.66 21.85 0.33
C SER A 412 19.39 22.59 1.46
N GLU A 413 20.16 23.60 1.06
CA GLU A 413 20.68 24.64 1.94
C GLU A 413 19.73 25.86 1.91
N ILE A 414 19.50 26.50 3.05
CA ILE A 414 18.63 27.68 3.16
C ILE A 414 19.37 28.86 3.79
N PRO A 415 19.71 29.90 3.01
CA PRO A 415 20.21 31.15 3.56
C PRO A 415 19.06 31.93 4.20
N PHE A 416 19.27 32.45 5.42
CA PHE A 416 18.29 33.29 6.12
C PHE A 416 18.96 34.34 7.01
N GLY A 417 18.25 35.44 7.26
CA GLY A 417 18.67 36.48 8.21
C GLY A 417 17.99 36.34 9.57
N SER A 418 18.73 36.66 10.64
CA SER A 418 18.19 36.93 11.97
C SER A 418 19.03 38.04 12.63
N GLY A 419 18.37 39.14 13.01
CA GLY A 419 19.05 40.36 13.44
C GLY A 419 20.04 40.88 12.40
N HIS A 420 21.27 41.17 12.83
CA HIS A 420 22.39 41.58 11.96
C HIS A 420 23.20 40.39 11.40
N ASN A 421 22.80 39.15 11.70
CA ASN A 421 23.51 37.94 11.32
C ASN A 421 22.85 37.26 10.11
N GLN A 422 23.70 36.74 9.22
CA GLN A 422 23.30 35.88 8.11
C GLN A 422 23.70 34.45 8.44
N TYR A 423 22.79 33.52 8.20
CA TYR A 423 22.94 32.09 8.47
C TYR A 423 22.67 31.26 7.23
N ILE A 424 23.28 30.08 7.15
CA ILE A 424 22.90 29.01 6.22
C ILE A 424 22.46 27.83 7.07
N LEU A 425 21.19 27.44 6.95
CA LEU A 425 20.66 26.19 7.46
C LEU A 425 20.98 25.06 6.47
N ARG A 426 21.49 23.94 6.98
CA ARG A 426 21.77 22.73 6.21
C ARG A 426 20.94 21.58 6.76
N PHE A 427 19.97 21.10 5.99
CA PHE A 427 19.03 20.09 6.46
C PHE A 427 19.67 18.71 6.67
N LYS A 428 20.57 18.31 5.77
CA LYS A 428 21.21 16.99 5.78
C LYS A 428 22.07 16.77 7.02
N GLU A 429 22.89 17.76 7.38
CA GLU A 429 23.78 17.72 8.53
C GLU A 429 23.16 18.29 9.82
N MET A 430 21.92 18.77 9.77
CA MET A 430 21.16 19.25 10.94
C MET A 430 21.88 20.35 11.74
N TYR A 431 22.43 21.36 11.05
CA TYR A 431 22.96 22.57 11.70
C TYR A 431 22.69 23.86 10.92
N GLN A 432 22.65 24.98 11.65
CA GLN A 432 22.79 26.31 11.07
C GLN A 432 24.22 26.81 11.25
N GLN A 433 24.75 27.53 10.27
CA GLN A 433 26.08 28.15 10.36
C GLN A 433 26.00 29.66 10.12
N ASN A 434 26.61 30.45 11.01
CA ASN A 434 26.77 31.89 10.81
C ASN A 434 27.76 32.14 9.65
N VAL A 435 27.35 32.90 8.64
CA VAL A 435 28.15 33.14 7.43
C VAL A 435 29.43 33.92 7.74
N ARG A 436 29.39 34.84 8.71
CA ARG A 436 30.52 35.71 9.09
C ARG A 436 31.47 34.99 10.05
N PHE A 437 30.95 34.51 11.19
CA PHE A 437 31.76 33.96 12.28
C PHE A 437 32.05 32.46 12.14
N LYS A 438 31.45 31.78 11.14
CA LYS A 438 31.55 30.34 10.87
C LYS A 438 31.10 29.40 12.01
N THR A 439 30.64 29.96 13.13
CA THR A 439 30.03 29.24 14.25
C THR A 439 28.84 28.40 13.78
N LYS A 440 28.74 27.18 14.31
CA LYS A 440 27.64 26.25 14.04
C LYS A 440 26.77 26.10 15.28
N ARG A 441 25.46 26.03 15.12
CA ARG A 441 24.48 25.68 16.15
C ARG A 441 23.67 24.48 15.65
N GLU A 442 23.42 23.49 16.50
CA GLU A 442 22.64 22.31 16.11
C GLU A 442 21.21 22.72 15.75
N VAL A 443 20.58 21.93 14.88
CA VAL A 443 19.18 22.09 14.47
C VAL A 443 18.46 20.76 14.64
N ARG A 444 17.23 20.79 15.17
CA ARG A 444 16.42 19.60 15.39
C ARG A 444 15.02 19.79 14.83
N ARG A 445 14.61 18.85 13.97
CA ARG A 445 13.24 18.68 13.50
C ARG A 445 12.51 17.72 14.44
N ARG A 446 11.39 18.14 15.04
CA ARG A 446 10.58 17.33 15.98
C ARG A 446 9.08 17.48 15.71
N PRO A 447 8.27 16.44 15.96
CA PRO A 447 6.83 16.51 15.76
C PRO A 447 6.14 17.18 16.96
N CYS A 448 4.99 17.81 16.74
CA CYS A 448 4.09 18.19 17.83
C CYS A 448 3.44 16.92 18.44
N PHE A 449 3.45 16.79 19.78
CA PHE A 449 2.89 15.63 20.46
C PHE A 449 1.36 15.62 20.42
N LEU A 450 0.76 14.44 20.23
CA LEU A 450 -0.68 14.21 20.33
C LEU A 450 -0.90 12.90 21.10
N SER A 451 -1.50 12.94 22.28
CA SER A 451 -1.84 11.71 23.01
C SER A 451 -2.96 10.93 22.32
N GLY A 452 -3.14 9.65 22.69
CA GLY A 452 -4.31 8.89 22.26
C GLY A 452 -5.65 9.54 22.65
N GLN A 453 -5.67 10.35 23.72
CA GLN A 453 -6.84 11.13 24.13
C GLN A 453 -7.10 12.32 23.19
N ASP A 454 -6.05 13.05 22.80
CA ASP A 454 -6.14 14.17 21.83
C ASP A 454 -6.60 13.67 20.45
N VAL A 455 -6.15 12.47 20.06
CA VAL A 455 -6.58 11.80 18.83
C VAL A 455 -8.09 11.52 18.88
N GLU A 456 -8.59 10.87 19.93
CA GLU A 456 -10.03 10.61 20.08
C GLU A 456 -10.85 11.90 20.23
N ALA A 457 -10.34 12.94 20.87
CA ALA A 457 -11.00 14.24 20.95
C ALA A 457 -11.12 14.91 19.57
N LYS A 458 -10.06 14.88 18.75
CA LYS A 458 -10.07 15.37 17.36
C LYS A 458 -10.95 14.52 16.43
N LEU A 459 -11.16 13.24 16.73
CA LEU A 459 -12.09 12.39 15.98
C LEU A 459 -13.56 12.64 16.37
N LYS A 460 -13.85 12.95 17.64
CA LYS A 460 -15.21 13.18 18.15
C LYS A 460 -15.76 14.59 17.88
N SER A 461 -14.89 15.59 17.79
CA SER A 461 -15.28 17.01 17.70
C SER A 461 -15.85 17.42 16.33
N GLY A 462 -15.54 16.71 15.25
CA GLY A 462 -16.14 16.89 13.91
C GLY A 462 -15.80 18.21 13.18
N SER A 463 -15.39 19.26 13.89
CA SER A 463 -15.11 20.60 13.37
C SER A 463 -13.79 21.19 13.92
N PRO A 464 -13.17 22.15 13.21
CA PRO A 464 -11.84 22.65 13.58
C PRO A 464 -11.87 23.97 14.36
N GLU A 465 -11.53 23.90 15.63
CA GLU A 465 -10.89 25.00 16.37
C GLU A 465 -9.56 24.45 16.94
N SER A 466 -8.41 25.14 16.89
CA SER A 466 -8.14 26.50 16.44
C SER A 466 -6.74 26.61 15.82
N THR A 467 -6.65 27.24 14.64
CA THR A 467 -5.84 28.46 14.41
C THR A 467 -5.95 28.90 12.93
N SER A 468 -6.08 30.21 12.71
CA SER A 468 -6.22 30.91 11.42
C SER A 468 -7.51 30.67 10.61
N SER A 469 -8.37 31.70 10.68
CA SER A 469 -9.59 31.95 9.90
C SER A 469 -9.51 31.56 8.42
N SER A 470 -10.20 30.47 8.04
CA SER A 470 -10.78 30.30 6.70
C SER A 470 -11.85 29.20 6.72
N THR A 471 -13.10 29.57 7.02
CA THR A 471 -14.26 28.72 6.72
C THR A 471 -14.41 28.60 5.21
N VAL A 472 -13.82 27.55 4.62
CA VAL A 472 -13.97 27.28 3.18
C VAL A 472 -15.45 27.07 2.88
N SER A 473 -16.06 28.05 2.22
CA SER A 473 -17.43 27.99 1.79
C SER A 473 -17.62 26.86 0.77
N VAL A 474 -18.57 25.97 1.06
CA VAL A 474 -19.12 25.11 0.01
C VAL A 474 -19.88 25.99 -1.00
N PRO A 475 -19.98 25.58 -2.27
CA PRO A 475 -20.65 26.38 -3.28
C PRO A 475 -22.10 26.74 -2.87
N PRO A 476 -22.58 27.96 -3.16
CA PRO A 476 -23.93 28.39 -2.74
C PRO A 476 -25.07 27.50 -3.26
N HIS A 477 -24.84 26.83 -4.40
CA HIS A 477 -25.78 25.93 -5.06
C HIS A 477 -25.86 24.52 -4.43
N TRP A 478 -24.99 24.18 -3.47
CA TRP A 478 -25.04 22.89 -2.77
C TRP A 478 -26.25 22.81 -1.82
N ASP A 479 -26.88 21.64 -1.78
CA ASP A 479 -27.86 21.31 -0.75
C ASP A 479 -27.12 21.22 0.60
N LYS A 480 -27.37 22.20 1.47
CA LYS A 480 -26.74 22.32 2.79
C LYS A 480 -27.24 21.29 3.80
N GLY A 481 -28.44 20.74 3.59
CA GLY A 481 -28.98 19.61 4.38
C GLY A 481 -28.42 18.25 3.95
N ALA A 482 -27.55 18.24 2.95
CA ALA A 482 -27.00 17.05 2.30
C ALA A 482 -25.47 16.93 2.42
N LEU A 483 -24.87 17.55 3.44
CA LEU A 483 -23.42 17.61 3.62
C LEU A 483 -22.95 16.57 4.67
N PRO A 484 -22.53 15.36 4.27
CA PRO A 484 -21.80 14.48 5.18
C PRO A 484 -20.39 15.02 5.41
N ASP A 485 -19.90 14.98 6.66
CA ASP A 485 -18.58 15.53 7.01
C ASP A 485 -17.41 14.83 6.29
N PHE A 486 -17.50 13.49 6.15
CA PHE A 486 -16.40 12.63 5.71
C PHE A 486 -16.75 11.62 4.60
N THR A 487 -17.91 11.75 3.94
CA THR A 487 -18.23 10.96 2.75
C THR A 487 -18.84 11.86 1.67
N TYR A 488 -19.60 11.31 0.73
CA TYR A 488 -20.22 12.06 -0.36
C TYR A 488 -21.73 11.78 -0.44
N LYS A 489 -22.48 12.72 -1.02
CA LYS A 489 -23.88 12.50 -1.44
C LYS A 489 -24.05 12.80 -2.92
N LEU A 490 -24.79 11.94 -3.62
CA LEU A 490 -25.27 12.21 -4.97
C LEU A 490 -26.59 12.97 -4.88
N VAL A 491 -26.64 14.13 -5.53
CA VAL A 491 -27.84 14.96 -5.66
C VAL A 491 -28.26 14.91 -7.14
N PRO A 492 -29.41 14.27 -7.47
CA PRO A 492 -29.94 14.29 -8.83
C PRO A 492 -30.23 15.72 -9.28
N LEU A 493 -29.80 16.07 -10.49
CA LEU A 493 -30.09 17.36 -11.09
C LEU A 493 -31.33 17.27 -11.99
N LEU A 494 -32.20 18.26 -11.90
CA LEU A 494 -33.33 18.45 -12.82
C LEU A 494 -32.86 19.16 -14.10
N ASP A 495 -33.53 18.91 -15.22
CA ASP A 495 -33.15 19.39 -16.55
C ASP A 495 -33.29 20.92 -16.73
N GLN A 496 -34.09 21.57 -15.89
CA GLN A 496 -34.19 23.04 -15.84
C GLN A 496 -33.02 23.69 -15.07
N MET A 497 -32.19 22.92 -14.37
CA MET A 497 -31.06 23.48 -13.61
C MET A 497 -29.92 23.89 -14.56
N THR A 498 -29.33 25.06 -14.32
CA THR A 498 -28.22 25.60 -15.11
C THR A 498 -27.01 24.65 -15.17
N GLU A 499 -26.71 23.96 -14.07
CA GLU A 499 -25.68 22.92 -14.00
C GLU A 499 -25.98 21.72 -14.91
N TYR A 500 -27.24 21.26 -14.95
CA TYR A 500 -27.65 20.17 -15.85
C TYR A 500 -27.45 20.59 -17.30
N GLN A 501 -27.93 21.79 -17.67
CA GLN A 501 -27.81 22.33 -19.02
C GLN A 501 -26.35 22.54 -19.44
N MET A 502 -25.50 23.02 -18.53
CA MET A 502 -24.06 23.10 -18.74
C MET A 502 -23.46 21.71 -19.04
N VAL A 503 -23.67 20.72 -18.17
CA VAL A 503 -23.11 19.37 -18.33
C VAL A 503 -23.67 18.68 -19.59
N GLN A 504 -24.96 18.84 -19.87
CA GLN A 504 -25.61 18.34 -21.08
C GLN A 504 -24.98 18.95 -22.34
N SER A 505 -24.77 20.28 -22.38
CA SER A 505 -24.16 20.95 -23.53
C SER A 505 -22.72 20.47 -23.81
N LEU A 506 -21.91 20.34 -22.75
CA LEU A 506 -20.54 19.82 -22.85
C LEU A 506 -20.50 18.38 -23.37
N PHE A 507 -21.43 17.53 -22.91
CA PHE A 507 -21.56 16.14 -23.34
C PHE A 507 -22.03 16.06 -24.80
N LYS A 508 -23.14 16.72 -25.12
CA LYS A 508 -23.79 16.69 -26.44
C LYS A 508 -22.93 17.27 -27.56
N ARG A 509 -21.96 18.15 -27.26
CA ARG A 509 -20.97 18.66 -28.24
C ARG A 509 -20.26 17.55 -29.03
N THR A 510 -20.04 16.38 -28.43
CA THR A 510 -19.41 15.24 -29.11
C THR A 510 -20.16 13.91 -29.00
N MET A 511 -21.22 13.86 -28.19
CA MET A 511 -22.10 12.70 -27.99
C MET A 511 -23.55 13.06 -28.35
N SER A 512 -23.75 13.69 -29.51
CA SER A 512 -25.05 14.26 -29.93
C SER A 512 -26.17 13.22 -29.97
N THR A 513 -25.88 12.00 -30.41
CA THR A 513 -26.84 10.89 -30.58
C THR A 513 -27.14 10.09 -29.30
N SER A 514 -26.30 10.18 -28.26
CA SER A 514 -26.50 9.41 -27.01
C SER A 514 -27.54 10.03 -26.09
N THR A 515 -28.31 9.20 -25.39
CA THR A 515 -29.36 9.64 -24.46
C THR A 515 -28.80 9.72 -23.05
N ILE A 516 -28.95 10.87 -22.40
CA ILE A 516 -28.63 11.04 -20.97
C ILE A 516 -29.83 10.57 -20.15
N HIS A 517 -29.62 9.63 -19.23
CA HIS A 517 -30.66 9.11 -18.32
C HIS A 517 -30.73 9.89 -17.02
N LYS A 518 -29.59 10.31 -16.47
CA LYS A 518 -29.49 11.14 -15.27
C LYS A 518 -28.13 11.82 -15.17
N ILE A 519 -28.11 12.98 -14.53
CA ILE A 519 -26.90 13.67 -14.09
C ILE A 519 -27.02 13.86 -12.58
N ASN A 520 -26.05 13.37 -11.82
CA ASN A 520 -25.97 13.56 -10.38
C ASN A 520 -24.80 14.49 -10.06
N ARG A 521 -25.03 15.56 -9.30
CA ARG A 521 -23.96 16.34 -8.66
C ARG A 521 -23.43 15.58 -7.46
N ILE A 522 -22.11 15.57 -7.30
CA ILE A 522 -21.40 14.97 -6.17
C ILE A 522 -21.12 16.08 -5.15
N GLN A 523 -21.66 15.94 -3.95
CA GLN A 523 -21.35 16.80 -2.82
C GLN A 523 -20.45 16.04 -1.86
N ASN A 524 -19.13 16.27 -1.96
CA ASN A 524 -18.12 15.78 -1.02
C ASN A 524 -17.38 16.98 -0.41
N PRO A 525 -17.79 17.48 0.78
CA PRO A 525 -17.19 18.65 1.40
C PRO A 525 -15.69 18.49 1.66
N SER A 526 -15.25 17.29 2.02
CA SER A 526 -13.82 17.02 2.28
C SER A 526 -12.98 17.15 1.00
N LEU A 527 -13.40 16.57 -0.12
CA LEU A 527 -12.69 16.73 -1.40
C LEU A 527 -12.78 18.17 -1.93
N TRP A 528 -13.89 18.89 -1.72
CA TRP A 528 -14.01 20.29 -2.12
C TRP A 528 -13.02 21.19 -1.38
N ARG A 529 -12.89 21.02 -0.05
CA ARG A 529 -11.90 21.77 0.75
C ARG A 529 -10.46 21.45 0.31
N VAL A 530 -10.17 20.23 -0.15
CA VAL A 530 -8.85 19.87 -0.74
C VAL A 530 -8.61 20.69 -2.01
N PHE A 531 -9.57 20.64 -2.92
CA PHE A 531 -9.49 21.28 -4.22
C PHE A 531 -9.32 22.80 -4.10
N GLN A 532 -10.11 23.45 -3.24
CA GLN A 532 -9.98 24.90 -2.99
C GLN A 532 -8.64 25.27 -2.31
N TRP A 533 -8.14 24.45 -1.39
CA TRP A 533 -6.81 24.68 -0.81
C TRP A 533 -5.71 24.58 -1.88
N GLN A 534 -5.75 23.55 -2.73
CA GLN A 534 -4.78 23.36 -3.82
C GLN A 534 -4.82 24.52 -4.82
N LYS A 535 -6.02 25.02 -5.13
CA LYS A 535 -6.25 26.19 -5.98
C LYS A 535 -5.56 27.44 -5.42
N GLU A 536 -5.73 27.73 -4.14
CA GLU A 536 -5.05 28.86 -3.50
C GLU A 536 -3.52 28.66 -3.44
N GLN A 537 -3.02 27.44 -3.22
CA GLN A 537 -1.56 27.17 -3.33
C GLN A 537 -1.04 27.46 -4.75
N MET A 538 -1.77 27.03 -5.79
CA MET A 538 -1.39 27.27 -7.20
C MET A 538 -1.45 28.75 -7.57
N LYS A 539 -2.45 29.48 -7.08
CA LYS A 539 -2.59 30.94 -7.23
C LYS A 539 -1.43 31.70 -6.59
N VAL A 540 -1.05 31.36 -5.36
CA VAL A 540 0.14 31.95 -4.69
C VAL A 540 1.42 31.64 -5.49
N LYS A 541 1.64 30.37 -5.89
CA LYS A 541 2.79 29.93 -6.70
C LYS A 541 2.89 30.62 -8.07
N ASN A 542 1.77 31.04 -8.64
CA ASN A 542 1.69 31.77 -9.90
C ASN A 542 1.58 33.31 -9.74
N GLY A 543 1.92 33.83 -8.56
CA GLY A 543 2.02 35.27 -8.31
C GLY A 543 0.67 35.98 -8.17
N GLY A 544 -0.31 35.29 -7.58
CA GLY A 544 -1.68 35.80 -7.38
C GLY A 544 -2.61 35.64 -8.58
N LYS A 545 -2.10 35.20 -9.74
CA LYS A 545 -2.91 34.95 -10.94
C LYS A 545 -3.95 33.86 -10.72
N LEU A 546 -5.13 34.03 -11.32
CA LEU A 546 -6.16 33.00 -11.36
C LEU A 546 -5.60 31.70 -11.97
N VAL A 547 -6.05 30.57 -11.42
CA VAL A 547 -5.71 29.23 -11.88
C VAL A 547 -6.64 28.88 -13.04
N ASP A 548 -6.12 28.25 -14.10
CA ASP A 548 -6.94 27.66 -15.16
C ASP A 548 -7.64 26.41 -14.63
N GLU A 549 -8.98 26.43 -14.64
CA GLU A 549 -9.88 25.43 -14.11
C GLU A 549 -10.82 24.96 -15.23
N ARG A 550 -10.91 23.64 -15.46
CA ARG A 550 -11.70 23.10 -16.58
C ARG A 550 -12.57 21.94 -16.14
N HIS A 551 -13.83 21.95 -16.61
CA HIS A 551 -14.70 20.78 -16.59
C HIS A 551 -14.26 19.80 -17.68
N LEU A 552 -13.81 18.62 -17.29
CA LEU A 552 -13.27 17.60 -18.19
C LEU A 552 -13.89 16.22 -17.90
N PHE A 553 -14.00 15.40 -18.94
CA PHE A 553 -14.63 14.09 -18.88
C PHE A 553 -13.65 12.98 -18.48
N HIS A 554 -14.09 12.05 -17.65
CA HIS A 554 -13.37 10.82 -17.34
C HIS A 554 -14.30 9.59 -17.47
N GLY A 555 -14.03 8.73 -18.45
CA GLY A 555 -14.76 7.48 -18.66
C GLY A 555 -14.25 6.38 -17.74
N THR A 556 -15.15 5.60 -17.15
CA THR A 556 -14.81 4.62 -16.13
C THR A 556 -15.78 3.43 -16.09
N GLU A 557 -15.48 2.43 -15.28
CA GLU A 557 -16.37 1.29 -15.04
C GLU A 557 -17.24 1.47 -13.79
N PRO A 558 -18.49 0.94 -13.76
CA PRO A 558 -19.41 1.12 -12.63
C PRO A 558 -18.86 0.67 -11.27
N SER A 559 -17.96 -0.31 -11.25
CA SER A 559 -17.33 -0.89 -10.05
C SER A 559 -16.46 0.07 -9.23
N ILE A 560 -15.99 1.18 -9.83
CA ILE A 560 -15.09 2.13 -9.14
C ILE A 560 -15.67 3.54 -8.95
N VAL A 561 -16.95 3.73 -9.29
CA VAL A 561 -17.66 5.02 -9.14
C VAL A 561 -17.69 5.46 -7.67
N ASP A 562 -18.09 4.57 -6.75
CA ASP A 562 -18.15 4.87 -5.30
C ASP A 562 -16.79 5.31 -4.75
N ALA A 563 -15.71 4.63 -5.16
CA ALA A 563 -14.36 4.93 -4.70
C ALA A 563 -13.86 6.30 -5.18
N ILE A 564 -14.18 6.68 -6.42
CA ILE A 564 -13.82 8.00 -6.98
C ILE A 564 -14.60 9.11 -6.24
N CYS A 565 -15.91 8.93 -6.03
CA CYS A 565 -16.75 9.91 -5.34
C CYS A 565 -16.33 10.13 -3.87
N GLU A 566 -15.88 9.08 -3.18
CA GLU A 566 -15.47 9.14 -1.78
C GLU A 566 -14.01 9.62 -1.60
N GLN A 567 -13.07 9.11 -2.40
CA GLN A 567 -11.62 9.24 -2.17
C GLN A 567 -10.83 10.00 -3.24
N ASN A 568 -11.53 10.49 -4.27
CA ASN A 568 -10.99 11.12 -5.48
C ASN A 568 -10.31 10.13 -6.45
N PHE A 569 -9.96 10.60 -7.65
CA PHE A 569 -9.28 9.78 -8.66
C PHE A 569 -7.86 9.42 -8.22
N ASP A 570 -7.51 8.13 -8.30
CA ASP A 570 -6.13 7.65 -8.13
C ASP A 570 -5.76 6.76 -9.31
N TRP A 571 -4.88 7.25 -10.19
CA TRP A 571 -4.47 6.55 -11.41
C TRP A 571 -3.79 5.19 -11.17
N ARG A 572 -3.32 4.93 -9.94
CA ARG A 572 -2.78 3.62 -9.53
C ARG A 572 -3.87 2.57 -9.33
N VAL A 573 -5.12 3.02 -9.18
CA VAL A 573 -6.31 2.18 -8.95
C VAL A 573 -7.25 2.21 -10.16
N CYS A 574 -7.46 3.38 -10.78
CA CYS A 574 -8.38 3.59 -11.91
C CYS A 574 -7.88 3.03 -13.26
N GLY A 575 -6.72 2.37 -13.28
CA GLY A 575 -6.11 1.79 -14.48
C GLY A 575 -5.30 2.80 -15.29
N ILE A 576 -4.19 2.34 -15.87
CA ILE A 576 -3.34 3.17 -16.75
C ILE A 576 -3.80 2.99 -18.20
N HIS A 577 -4.85 3.71 -18.57
CA HIS A 577 -5.35 3.73 -19.95
C HIS A 577 -4.62 4.82 -20.77
N GLY A 578 -3.61 4.40 -21.53
CA GLY A 578 -2.90 5.26 -22.48
C GLY A 578 -1.93 6.25 -21.83
N SER A 579 -0.81 5.78 -21.27
CA SER A 579 0.19 6.61 -20.56
C SER A 579 1.01 7.58 -21.43
N HIS A 580 0.61 7.88 -22.66
CA HIS A 580 1.44 8.58 -23.67
C HIS A 580 1.93 9.98 -23.25
N TYR A 581 1.22 10.66 -22.37
CA TYR A 581 1.49 12.05 -21.95
C TYR A 581 1.94 12.16 -20.47
N GLY A 582 2.15 11.03 -19.80
CA GLY A 582 2.62 10.94 -18.41
C GLY A 582 1.94 9.84 -17.61
N LYS A 583 2.45 9.54 -16.42
CA LYS A 583 1.87 8.59 -15.45
C LYS A 583 1.07 9.34 -14.40
N GLY A 584 -0.13 9.75 -14.77
CA GLY A 584 -1.07 10.50 -13.94
C GLY A 584 -2.53 10.16 -14.28
N SER A 585 -3.48 10.92 -13.73
CA SER A 585 -4.91 10.80 -14.03
C SER A 585 -5.25 11.54 -15.31
N TYR A 586 -5.90 10.85 -16.25
CA TYR A 586 -6.25 11.36 -17.59
C TYR A 586 -7.67 11.92 -17.63
N PHE A 587 -7.82 13.09 -18.23
CA PHE A 587 -9.10 13.76 -18.45
C PHE A 587 -9.20 14.28 -19.88
N ALA A 588 -10.36 14.15 -20.51
CA ALA A 588 -10.60 14.57 -21.88
C ALA A 588 -11.50 15.80 -21.94
N ARG A 589 -11.19 16.71 -22.87
CA ARG A 589 -12.07 17.85 -23.21
C ARG A 589 -13.42 17.39 -23.79
N ASP A 590 -13.41 16.26 -24.48
CA ASP A 590 -14.54 15.77 -25.28
C ASP A 590 -15.05 14.41 -24.77
N ALA A 591 -16.35 14.34 -24.47
CA ALA A 591 -17.01 13.15 -23.94
C ALA A 591 -16.84 11.90 -24.82
N LEU A 592 -16.79 12.06 -26.15
CA LEU A 592 -16.59 10.95 -27.10
C LEU A 592 -15.26 10.21 -26.90
N TYR A 593 -14.20 10.88 -26.46
CA TYR A 593 -12.94 10.23 -26.12
C TYR A 593 -13.11 9.36 -24.87
N SER A 594 -13.72 9.92 -23.82
CA SER A 594 -14.00 9.23 -22.56
C SER A 594 -14.97 8.06 -22.68
N ASN A 595 -15.95 8.11 -23.59
CA ASN A 595 -16.87 7.00 -23.88
C ASN A 595 -16.16 5.68 -24.25
N ARG A 596 -14.95 5.74 -24.81
CA ARG A 596 -14.12 4.56 -25.14
C ARG A 596 -13.67 3.78 -23.89
N PHE A 597 -13.61 4.46 -22.74
CA PHE A 597 -13.20 3.89 -21.45
C PHE A 597 -14.41 3.63 -20.52
N SER A 598 -15.57 4.21 -20.82
CA SER A 598 -16.85 3.88 -20.17
C SER A 598 -17.33 2.47 -20.56
N LYS A 599 -17.25 1.53 -19.62
CA LYS A 599 -17.84 0.19 -19.77
C LYS A 599 -19.35 0.25 -19.55
N SER A 600 -20.11 -0.45 -20.40
CA SER A 600 -21.55 -0.63 -20.21
C SER A 600 -21.84 -1.58 -19.03
N SER A 601 -22.90 -1.27 -18.29
CA SER A 601 -23.51 -2.15 -17.30
C SER A 601 -24.25 -3.31 -17.96
N VAL A 602 -24.75 -4.24 -17.15
CA VAL A 602 -25.64 -5.34 -17.60
C VAL A 602 -26.93 -4.81 -18.25
N SER A 603 -27.36 -3.59 -17.93
CA SER A 603 -28.51 -2.91 -18.55
C SER A 603 -28.15 -2.05 -19.77
N GLY A 604 -26.95 -2.21 -20.33
CA GLY A 604 -26.46 -1.46 -21.51
C GLY A 604 -26.00 -0.03 -21.22
N LYS A 605 -26.39 0.55 -20.08
CA LYS A 605 -26.08 1.92 -19.67
C LYS A 605 -24.60 2.11 -19.33
N LYS A 606 -24.04 3.27 -19.69
CA LYS A 606 -22.68 3.68 -19.40
C LYS A 606 -22.63 4.79 -18.36
N ILE A 607 -21.48 4.91 -17.68
CA ILE A 607 -21.19 5.95 -16.71
C ILE A 607 -19.92 6.72 -17.13
N MET A 608 -19.94 8.04 -16.99
CA MET A 608 -18.73 8.87 -17.00
C MET A 608 -18.81 9.99 -15.97
N PHE A 609 -17.66 10.45 -15.50
CA PHE A 609 -17.56 11.64 -14.65
C PHE A 609 -17.35 12.89 -15.49
N VAL A 610 -17.85 14.02 -15.00
CA VAL A 610 -17.29 15.34 -15.26
C VAL A 610 -16.60 15.79 -13.98
N ALA A 611 -15.30 16.07 -14.09
CA ALA A 611 -14.49 16.56 -13.00
C ALA A 611 -14.06 18.01 -13.28
N LEU A 612 -14.04 18.83 -12.23
CA LEU A 612 -13.39 20.12 -12.26
C LEU A 612 -11.90 19.91 -11.97
N VAL A 613 -11.03 20.38 -12.86
CA VAL A 613 -9.59 20.09 -12.84
C VAL A 613 -8.79 21.40 -12.86
N LEU A 614 -7.89 21.57 -11.88
CA LEU A 614 -6.89 22.63 -11.81
C LEU A 614 -5.76 22.34 -12.82
N VAL A 615 -5.97 22.65 -14.10
CA VAL A 615 -4.98 22.38 -15.15
C VAL A 615 -3.78 23.31 -15.07
N GLY A 616 -3.98 24.54 -14.57
CA GLY A 616 -2.92 25.53 -14.34
C GLY A 616 -2.11 25.86 -15.60
N GLU A 617 -0.81 26.14 -15.44
CA GLU A 617 0.09 26.26 -16.58
C GLU A 617 0.53 24.84 -17.02
N PHE A 618 0.17 24.44 -18.24
CA PHE A 618 0.45 23.12 -18.81
C PHE A 618 1.53 23.15 -19.91
N THR A 619 2.05 21.97 -20.25
CA THR A 619 2.97 21.77 -21.40
C THR A 619 2.77 20.39 -22.03
N LYS A 620 3.38 20.15 -23.20
CA LYS A 620 3.28 18.87 -23.90
C LYS A 620 3.83 17.71 -23.06
N GLY A 621 3.02 16.68 -22.88
CA GLY A 621 3.33 15.51 -22.07
C GLY A 621 4.27 14.50 -22.75
N ASN A 622 4.84 13.63 -21.92
CA ASN A 622 5.71 12.53 -22.34
C ASN A 622 5.46 11.30 -21.47
N ARG A 623 5.48 10.10 -22.06
CA ARG A 623 5.19 8.82 -21.40
C ARG A 623 6.04 8.53 -20.15
N ASP A 624 7.25 9.05 -20.10
CA ASP A 624 8.19 8.78 -19.02
C ASP A 624 8.05 9.76 -17.83
N TYR A 625 7.24 10.81 -17.97
CA TYR A 625 6.96 11.76 -16.89
C TYR A 625 6.18 11.12 -15.74
N LEU A 626 6.78 11.18 -14.54
CA LEU A 626 6.17 10.80 -13.25
C LEU A 626 5.56 12.00 -12.50
N ARG A 627 5.92 13.22 -12.93
CA ARG A 627 5.44 14.52 -12.46
C ARG A 627 5.59 15.52 -13.62
N PRO A 628 4.95 16.70 -13.59
CA PRO A 628 5.15 17.71 -14.63
C PRO A 628 6.62 18.13 -14.76
N PRO A 629 7.10 18.48 -15.97
CA PRO A 629 8.47 18.93 -16.20
C PRO A 629 8.74 20.34 -15.63
N GLN A 630 10.00 20.79 -15.69
CA GLN A 630 10.42 22.13 -15.24
C GLN A 630 10.11 23.23 -16.26
N LYS A 631 9.83 24.45 -15.74
CA LYS A 631 9.58 25.68 -16.50
C LYS A 631 10.88 26.47 -16.67
N GLY A 632 11.60 26.22 -17.76
CA GLY A 632 12.84 26.92 -18.10
C GLY A 632 13.93 26.73 -17.04
N THR A 633 14.70 27.79 -16.75
CA THR A 633 15.88 27.74 -15.85
C THR A 633 15.55 27.86 -14.35
N LYS A 634 14.29 28.05 -13.98
CA LYS A 634 13.87 28.13 -12.56
C LYS A 634 13.41 26.75 -12.08
N LYS A 635 13.66 26.40 -10.80
CA LYS A 635 13.17 25.14 -10.16
C LYS A 635 11.62 24.99 -10.11
N ARG A 636 10.83 25.78 -10.86
CA ARG A 636 9.34 25.72 -10.88
C ARG A 636 8.87 24.65 -11.87
N LEU A 637 7.92 23.81 -11.46
CA LEU A 637 7.29 22.81 -12.35
C LEU A 637 6.05 23.37 -13.07
N TYR A 638 5.72 22.77 -14.21
CA TYR A 638 4.37 22.78 -14.78
C TYR A 638 3.34 22.18 -13.82
N ASP A 639 2.07 22.45 -14.09
CA ASP A 639 0.97 22.06 -13.20
C ASP A 639 0.18 20.88 -13.80
N SER A 640 0.14 20.74 -15.12
CA SER A 640 -0.35 19.53 -15.81
C SER A 640 0.39 19.29 -17.14
N CYS A 641 0.12 18.15 -17.78
CA CYS A 641 0.63 17.80 -19.11
C CYS A 641 -0.51 17.60 -20.12
N VAL A 642 -0.29 17.94 -21.38
CA VAL A 642 -1.31 17.86 -22.45
C VAL A 642 -0.81 17.14 -23.71
N ASP A 643 -1.74 16.74 -24.58
CA ASP A 643 -1.43 16.20 -25.91
C ASP A 643 -0.93 17.29 -26.89
N SER A 644 -1.56 18.48 -26.84
CA SER A 644 -1.21 19.65 -27.63
C SER A 644 -1.31 20.93 -26.80
N GLU A 645 -0.32 21.81 -26.87
CA GLU A 645 -0.32 23.08 -26.12
C GLU A 645 -1.23 24.14 -26.75
N SER A 646 -1.43 24.10 -28.07
CA SER A 646 -2.27 25.07 -28.80
C SER A 646 -3.76 24.74 -28.76
N ASN A 647 -4.10 23.44 -28.69
CA ASN A 647 -5.49 22.97 -28.67
C ASN A 647 -5.59 21.66 -27.87
N PRO A 648 -5.44 21.69 -26.53
CA PRO A 648 -5.43 20.49 -25.71
C PRO A 648 -6.78 19.78 -25.73
N ALA A 649 -6.77 18.50 -26.10
CA ALA A 649 -7.92 17.60 -26.01
C ALA A 649 -7.79 16.63 -24.82
N ILE A 650 -6.57 16.39 -24.34
CA ILE A 650 -6.27 15.51 -23.20
C ILE A 650 -5.41 16.27 -22.18
N PHE A 651 -5.78 16.15 -20.91
CA PHE A 651 -5.03 16.66 -19.76
C PHE A 651 -4.62 15.50 -18.85
N VAL A 652 -3.38 15.56 -18.36
CA VAL A 652 -2.81 14.63 -17.38
C VAL A 652 -2.38 15.41 -16.15
N VAL A 653 -3.04 15.12 -15.03
CA VAL A 653 -2.71 15.68 -13.71
C VAL A 653 -2.12 14.60 -12.81
N PHE A 654 -1.14 14.97 -12.01
CA PHE A 654 -0.33 14.02 -11.24
C PHE A 654 -0.74 14.00 -9.76
N GLU A 655 -1.21 15.14 -9.23
CA GLU A 655 -1.72 15.26 -7.86
C GLU A 655 -3.24 15.18 -7.84
N LYS A 656 -3.80 14.26 -7.04
CA LYS A 656 -5.27 14.12 -6.92
C LYS A 656 -5.96 15.35 -6.31
N GLN A 657 -5.21 16.17 -5.58
CA GLN A 657 -5.66 17.44 -5.01
C GLN A 657 -6.04 18.47 -6.09
N GLN A 658 -5.58 18.30 -7.33
CA GLN A 658 -5.95 19.15 -8.47
C GLN A 658 -7.34 18.82 -9.06
N ILE A 659 -8.04 17.83 -8.51
CA ILE A 659 -9.26 17.28 -9.12
C ILE A 659 -10.41 17.35 -8.11
N TYR A 660 -11.59 17.73 -8.58
CA TYR A 660 -12.85 17.53 -7.88
C TYR A 660 -13.81 16.73 -8.77
N PRO A 661 -14.23 15.50 -8.40
CA PRO A 661 -15.28 14.80 -9.10
C PRO A 661 -16.61 15.52 -8.81
N GLU A 662 -17.16 16.23 -9.80
CA GLU A 662 -18.28 17.15 -9.58
C GLU A 662 -19.61 16.59 -10.05
N PHE A 663 -19.64 15.89 -11.19
CA PHE A 663 -20.86 15.27 -11.72
C PHE A 663 -20.62 13.84 -12.21
N VAL A 664 -21.65 12.99 -12.07
CA VAL A 664 -21.73 11.66 -12.70
C VAL A 664 -22.87 11.68 -13.72
N ILE A 665 -22.55 11.30 -14.97
CA ILE A 665 -23.51 11.14 -16.06
C ILE A 665 -23.78 9.64 -16.26
N GLU A 666 -25.04 9.22 -16.25
CA GLU A 666 -25.47 7.92 -16.77
C GLU A 666 -26.15 8.12 -18.13
N TYR A 667 -25.70 7.39 -19.15
CA TYR A 667 -26.13 7.56 -20.54
C TYR A 667 -26.18 6.23 -21.30
N SER A 668 -26.74 6.24 -22.51
CA SER A 668 -26.68 5.16 -23.50
C SER A 668 -26.42 5.76 -24.89
#